data_AF-A0A8J7GJH8-F1
#
_entry.id   AF-A0A8J7GJH8-F1
#
_cell.length_a   1.000
_cell.length_b   1.000
_cell.length_c   1.000
_cell.angle_alpha   90.00
_cell.angle_beta   90.00
_cell.angle_gamma   90.00
#
_symmetry.space_group_name_H-M   'P 1'
#
loop_
_entity.id
_entity.type
_entity.pdbx_description
1 polymer ?
#
loop_
_entity_poly.entity_id
_entity_poly.type
_entity_poly.pdbx_seq_one_letter_code
_entity_poly.pdbx_strand_id
1 'polypeptide(L)'
;MLSIASAILAGTLIAATPVRAQAPTTVRTDQHIAAMSQVAQAELLNPLRTLAGAVDDVGRSTAVATYSGVEIDASAGVVNVYLTPGAKSADFLARVAKTNSAADVRLARVKQGRFTRQALEAARDRMFQPKSDATLGTESILLPPDGTALHLRVQDVARAERALKGPQTMTQMTLDSQVPIVVEKGAPGSDASRTKDTSPWKAGSSIHLSGGGGCTAGLPTRRNSDNHPFLITAAHCGDGQAATEWEGADRTTIGEVTMVDQLWDAEAIDTAGHGTTRGQEWDGGPYGSGAFTLAVTSTKRSITGDYVCHDGYVSGAVCNIKVDGQVSWTGSNGRSHIGMEGHIPGGATAVQQGDSGGMVFAITGSNTRQARGNVSWGSTLIRWTEADDIFNSFLVHLAPVNTSVSGDSKADLMFIGTDGVITAYPNVDGIHFGWGSSRRIGEGDWNLSNTRFADLDGDGKTEVIHVGTNGVLTAYRNIDGINYNWSGGRTVGEGDWNPSNTRFADLDGDGKADLIHVGTNGILTAYPNIDGINYNWGGGRTVGEGDWNPSNTQFADLNDDGKADLVHVGTNGVLTGYPNVDGINYNWGGGRTIGEGDWNTVNTRFADLDGDGKSDLIHVGTDGVLTAYPNLDGINYNWGSARTVGTGAWSPGNTIFG
;
A
#
# COMPACT_ATOMS: atom_id res chain seq x y z
N MET A 1 -70.39 -30.87 -24.34
CA MET A 1 -70.39 -29.39 -24.41
C MET A 1 -69.87 -28.85 -23.10
N LEU A 2 -68.76 -28.11 -23.11
CA LEU A 2 -68.57 -26.88 -22.32
C LEU A 2 -67.28 -26.22 -22.82
N SER A 3 -67.19 -24.89 -22.73
CA SER A 3 -66.01 -24.13 -23.13
C SER A 3 -65.28 -23.62 -21.90
N ILE A 4 -63.95 -23.68 -21.89
CA ILE A 4 -63.10 -23.00 -20.91
C ILE A 4 -62.28 -21.97 -21.68
N ALA A 5 -62.40 -20.70 -21.30
CA ALA A 5 -61.78 -19.59 -22.02
C ALA A 5 -60.35 -19.32 -21.50
N SER A 6 -59.41 -19.13 -22.42
CA SER A 6 -58.06 -18.66 -22.09
C SER A 6 -58.08 -17.15 -21.81
N ALA A 7 -57.77 -16.76 -20.58
CA ALA A 7 -57.57 -15.35 -20.23
C ALA A 7 -56.17 -14.90 -20.68
N ILE A 8 -56.10 -14.01 -21.66
CA ILE A 8 -54.85 -13.38 -22.10
C ILE A 8 -54.56 -12.19 -21.19
N LEU A 9 -53.50 -12.28 -20.38
CA LEU A 9 -53.07 -11.18 -19.53
C LEU A 9 -52.17 -10.23 -20.36
N ALA A 10 -52.73 -9.10 -20.79
CA ALA A 10 -52.03 -8.11 -21.60
C ALA A 10 -51.07 -7.28 -20.72
N GLY A 11 -49.79 -7.69 -20.66
CA GLY A 11 -48.74 -6.92 -20.00
C GLY A 11 -48.42 -5.63 -20.76
N THR A 12 -48.73 -4.48 -20.17
CA THR A 12 -48.35 -3.17 -20.71
C THR A 12 -46.85 -2.95 -20.59
N LEU A 13 -46.13 -2.90 -21.71
CA LEU A 13 -44.75 -2.42 -21.71
C LEU A 13 -44.72 -0.93 -21.35
N ILE A 14 -44.27 -0.62 -20.14
CA ILE A 14 -43.82 0.73 -19.80
C ILE A 14 -42.47 0.93 -20.51
N ALA A 15 -42.48 1.71 -21.59
CA ALA A 15 -41.25 2.09 -22.27
C ALA A 15 -40.41 2.99 -21.36
N ALA A 16 -39.39 2.41 -20.72
CA ALA A 16 -38.46 3.15 -19.88
C ALA A 16 -37.68 4.15 -20.75
N THR A 17 -38.03 5.43 -20.65
CA THR A 17 -37.23 6.51 -21.25
C THR A 17 -35.83 6.47 -20.63
N PRO A 18 -34.75 6.44 -21.41
CA PRO A 18 -33.40 6.39 -20.85
C PRO A 18 -33.16 7.65 -20.01
N VAL A 19 -32.96 7.46 -18.71
CA VAL A 19 -32.55 8.54 -17.81
C VAL A 19 -31.15 8.98 -18.23
N ARG A 20 -31.09 10.05 -19.03
CA ARG A 20 -29.84 10.69 -19.40
C ARG A 20 -29.18 11.18 -18.13
N ALA A 21 -28.13 10.49 -17.68
CA ALA A 21 -27.33 10.90 -16.52
C ALA A 21 -26.91 12.36 -16.71
N GLN A 22 -27.46 13.22 -15.86
CA GLN A 22 -27.17 14.65 -15.88
C GLN A 22 -25.88 14.86 -15.08
N ALA A 23 -24.86 15.42 -15.72
CA ALA A 23 -23.57 15.65 -15.07
C ALA A 23 -23.77 16.47 -13.78
N PRO A 24 -23.09 16.14 -12.65
CA PRO A 24 -23.27 16.84 -11.39
C PRO A 24 -23.04 18.34 -11.53
N THR A 25 -24.10 19.15 -11.36
CA THR A 25 -24.04 20.60 -11.60
C THR A 25 -23.44 21.40 -10.42
N THR A 26 -23.01 20.72 -9.36
CA THR A 26 -22.18 21.31 -8.30
C THR A 26 -20.74 21.36 -8.76
N VAL A 27 -20.34 22.49 -9.36
CA VAL A 27 -18.92 22.84 -9.51
C VAL A 27 -18.32 22.89 -8.12
N ARG A 28 -17.45 21.93 -7.78
CA ARG A 28 -16.70 21.97 -6.53
C ARG A 28 -15.58 23.00 -6.67
N THR A 29 -15.07 23.47 -5.54
CA THR A 29 -13.82 24.23 -5.48
C THR A 29 -12.80 23.38 -4.75
N ASP A 30 -11.52 23.67 -4.98
CA ASP A 30 -10.41 23.01 -4.31
C ASP A 30 -10.52 23.13 -2.77
N GLN A 31 -11.10 24.24 -2.27
CA GLN A 31 -11.44 24.43 -0.85
C GLN A 31 -12.61 23.54 -0.39
N HIS A 32 -13.64 23.33 -1.22
CA HIS A 32 -14.70 22.38 -0.90
C HIS A 32 -14.20 20.93 -0.90
N ILE A 33 -13.26 20.57 -1.77
CA ILE A 33 -12.67 19.22 -1.83
C ILE A 33 -11.75 18.97 -0.63
N ALA A 34 -10.91 19.94 -0.26
CA ALA A 34 -10.07 19.88 0.94
C ALA A 34 -10.87 19.86 2.26
N ALA A 35 -12.17 20.20 2.22
CA ALA A 35 -13.09 20.13 3.36
C ALA A 35 -13.98 18.86 3.38
N MET A 36 -13.77 17.92 2.45
CA MET A 36 -14.44 16.61 2.48
C MET A 36 -13.79 15.68 3.51
N SER A 37 -14.52 14.67 4.00
CA SER A 37 -13.90 13.57 4.73
C SER A 37 -13.00 12.74 3.81
N GLN A 38 -11.94 12.15 4.36
CA GLN A 38 -10.95 11.36 3.60
C GLN A 38 -11.62 10.29 2.71
N VAL A 39 -12.59 9.55 3.26
CA VAL A 39 -13.36 8.52 2.50
C VAL A 39 -14.16 9.14 1.34
N ALA A 40 -14.91 10.22 1.57
CA ALA A 40 -15.68 10.87 0.50
C ALA A 40 -14.76 11.52 -0.57
N GLN A 41 -13.57 11.96 -0.17
CA GLN A 41 -12.55 12.47 -1.08
C GLN A 41 -11.95 11.33 -1.91
N ALA A 42 -11.69 10.16 -1.32
CA ALA A 42 -11.26 8.95 -2.03
C ALA A 42 -12.35 8.44 -3.00
N GLU A 43 -13.62 8.41 -2.62
CA GLU A 43 -14.75 8.09 -3.51
C GLU A 43 -14.81 9.01 -4.75
N LEU A 44 -14.50 10.30 -4.56
CA LEU A 44 -14.45 11.28 -5.66
C LEU A 44 -13.21 11.11 -6.55
N LEU A 45 -12.04 10.84 -5.95
CA LEU A 45 -10.75 10.85 -6.65
C LEU A 45 -10.38 9.50 -7.26
N ASN A 46 -10.74 8.37 -6.65
CA ASN A 46 -10.28 7.04 -7.10
C ASN A 46 -10.59 6.74 -8.58
N PRO A 47 -11.81 6.97 -9.12
CA PRO A 47 -12.06 6.79 -10.55
C PRO A 47 -11.19 7.68 -11.46
N LEU A 48 -10.83 8.87 -10.99
CA LEU A 48 -9.97 9.81 -11.70
C LEU A 48 -8.49 9.37 -11.62
N ARG A 49 -8.05 8.85 -10.46
CA ARG A 49 -6.71 8.27 -10.24
C ARG A 49 -6.49 7.04 -11.13
N THR A 50 -7.45 6.11 -11.17
CA THR A 50 -7.37 4.90 -12.04
C THR A 50 -7.22 5.28 -13.51
N LEU A 51 -8.00 6.25 -14.00
CA LEU A 51 -7.85 6.75 -15.36
C LEU A 51 -6.53 7.50 -15.57
N ALA A 52 -6.16 8.42 -14.68
CA ALA A 52 -5.00 9.27 -14.88
C ALA A 52 -3.67 8.50 -14.80
N GLY A 53 -3.57 7.52 -13.89
CA GLY A 53 -2.45 6.59 -13.84
C GLY A 53 -2.32 5.79 -15.15
N ALA A 54 -3.42 5.20 -15.64
CA ALA A 54 -3.42 4.48 -16.91
C ALA A 54 -3.11 5.37 -18.14
N VAL A 55 -3.42 6.67 -18.06
CA VAL A 55 -3.02 7.68 -19.06
C VAL A 55 -1.52 7.97 -18.99
N ASP A 56 -0.92 8.17 -17.81
CA ASP A 56 0.51 8.43 -17.67
C ASP A 56 1.35 7.18 -18.00
N ASP A 57 0.92 6.00 -17.55
CA ASP A 57 1.51 4.70 -17.89
C ASP A 57 1.60 4.51 -19.42
N VAL A 58 0.51 4.75 -20.16
CA VAL A 58 0.48 4.68 -21.65
C VAL A 58 1.26 5.85 -22.29
N GLY A 59 1.20 7.03 -21.67
CA GLY A 59 1.87 8.26 -22.09
C GLY A 59 3.38 8.13 -22.12
N ARG A 60 3.97 7.70 -21.00
CA ARG A 60 5.41 7.52 -20.80
C ARG A 60 6.00 6.27 -21.47
N SER A 61 5.19 5.26 -21.80
CA SER A 61 5.65 4.03 -22.45
C SER A 61 5.48 4.03 -23.97
N THR A 62 4.25 4.15 -24.47
CA THR A 62 3.91 3.87 -25.89
C THR A 62 3.52 5.10 -26.69
N ALA A 63 3.42 6.26 -26.06
CA ALA A 63 2.96 7.51 -26.69
C ALA A 63 3.94 8.70 -26.51
N VAL A 64 5.18 8.44 -26.10
CA VAL A 64 6.20 9.44 -25.71
C VAL A 64 6.36 10.58 -26.72
N ALA A 65 6.36 10.27 -28.02
CA ALA A 65 6.48 11.25 -29.11
C ALA A 65 5.26 12.21 -29.25
N THR A 66 4.19 11.97 -28.49
CA THR A 66 2.91 12.71 -28.55
C THR A 66 2.34 13.12 -27.18
N TYR A 67 2.91 12.64 -26.08
CA TYR A 67 2.36 12.83 -24.74
C TYR A 67 2.97 14.06 -24.05
N SER A 68 2.15 14.99 -23.59
CA SER A 68 2.57 16.18 -22.83
C SER A 68 2.41 16.00 -21.32
N GLY A 69 1.30 15.40 -20.88
CA GLY A 69 1.00 15.20 -19.47
C GLY A 69 -0.47 14.85 -19.20
N VAL A 70 -0.77 14.65 -17.93
CA VAL A 70 -2.12 14.38 -17.42
C VAL A 70 -2.37 15.20 -16.15
N GLU A 71 -3.62 15.54 -15.91
CA GLU A 71 -4.08 16.35 -14.78
C GLU A 71 -5.45 15.85 -14.30
N ILE A 72 -5.64 15.71 -12.99
CA ILE A 72 -6.95 15.44 -12.38
C ILE A 72 -7.64 16.79 -12.13
N ASP A 73 -8.77 17.00 -12.81
CA ASP A 73 -9.68 18.13 -12.60
C ASP A 73 -10.80 17.65 -11.67
N ALA A 74 -10.44 17.44 -10.40
CA ALA A 74 -11.35 16.94 -9.36
C ALA A 74 -12.57 17.86 -9.14
N SER A 75 -12.39 19.17 -9.36
CA SER A 75 -13.44 20.18 -9.28
C SER A 75 -14.51 20.04 -10.38
N ALA A 76 -14.16 19.55 -11.57
CA ALA A 76 -15.09 19.19 -12.64
C ALA A 76 -15.37 17.68 -12.78
N GLY A 77 -14.69 16.81 -12.00
CA GLY A 77 -14.84 15.35 -12.04
C GLY A 77 -14.31 14.69 -13.32
N VAL A 78 -13.20 15.19 -13.88
CA VAL A 78 -12.59 14.63 -15.11
C VAL A 78 -11.07 14.53 -15.02
N VAL A 79 -10.47 13.80 -15.96
CA VAL A 79 -9.03 13.76 -16.18
C VAL A 79 -8.70 14.51 -17.47
N ASN A 80 -7.96 15.61 -17.38
CA ASN A 80 -7.47 16.36 -18.53
C ASN A 80 -6.22 15.65 -19.10
N VAL A 81 -6.26 15.26 -20.38
CA VAL A 81 -5.19 14.50 -21.05
C VAL A 81 -4.54 15.38 -22.11
N TYR A 82 -3.28 15.73 -21.95
CA TYR A 82 -2.58 16.66 -22.84
C TYR A 82 -1.72 15.92 -23.87
N LEU A 83 -2.04 16.12 -25.14
CA LEU A 83 -1.33 15.52 -26.28
C LEU A 83 -0.90 16.59 -27.29
N THR A 84 0.27 16.42 -27.92
CA THR A 84 0.80 17.37 -28.90
C THR A 84 0.04 17.32 -30.25
N PRO A 85 0.15 18.36 -31.11
CA PRO A 85 -0.51 18.38 -32.41
C PRO A 85 -0.14 17.18 -33.29
N GLY A 86 -1.16 16.54 -33.87
CA GLY A 86 -1.01 15.32 -34.68
C GLY A 86 -1.18 14.00 -33.92
N ALA A 87 -1.29 14.04 -32.58
CA ALA A 87 -1.62 12.86 -31.79
C ALA A 87 -3.01 12.29 -32.14
N LYS A 88 -3.09 10.98 -32.34
CA LYS A 88 -4.37 10.28 -32.54
C LYS A 88 -5.04 9.99 -31.19
N SER A 89 -5.84 10.94 -30.71
CA SER A 89 -6.48 10.88 -29.38
C SER A 89 -7.37 9.66 -29.17
N ALA A 90 -8.09 9.21 -30.22
CA ALA A 90 -8.91 8.00 -30.15
C ALA A 90 -8.06 6.73 -29.98
N ASP A 91 -7.04 6.54 -30.82
CA ASP A 91 -6.08 5.43 -30.72
C ASP A 91 -5.37 5.43 -29.36
N PHE A 92 -5.09 6.61 -28.79
CA PHE A 92 -4.50 6.76 -27.45
C PHE A 92 -5.43 6.27 -26.34
N LEU A 93 -6.67 6.77 -26.27
CA LEU A 93 -7.64 6.33 -25.25
C LEU A 93 -8.04 4.85 -25.43
N ALA A 94 -8.05 4.34 -26.65
CA ALA A 94 -8.22 2.90 -26.92
C ALA A 94 -7.06 2.04 -26.41
N ARG A 95 -5.84 2.60 -26.29
CA ARG A 95 -4.73 1.93 -25.58
C ARG A 95 -4.93 2.01 -24.07
N VAL A 96 -5.28 3.17 -23.51
CA VAL A 96 -5.56 3.34 -22.07
C VAL A 96 -6.60 2.33 -21.56
N ALA A 97 -7.75 2.24 -22.23
CA ALA A 97 -8.81 1.28 -21.87
C ALA A 97 -8.44 -0.19 -22.11
N LYS A 98 -7.37 -0.48 -22.85
CA LYS A 98 -6.82 -1.84 -23.03
C LYS A 98 -5.77 -2.17 -21.96
N THR A 99 -4.96 -1.19 -21.57
CA THR A 99 -3.93 -1.33 -20.52
C THR A 99 -4.56 -1.48 -19.13
N ASN A 100 -5.67 -0.77 -18.87
CA ASN A 100 -6.43 -0.89 -17.64
C ASN A 100 -7.94 -0.87 -17.94
N SER A 101 -8.62 -1.98 -17.70
CA SER A 101 -10.07 -2.14 -17.95
C SER A 101 -10.96 -1.40 -16.94
N ALA A 102 -10.41 -1.00 -15.78
CA ALA A 102 -11.10 -0.16 -14.79
C ALA A 102 -10.96 1.35 -15.08
N ALA A 103 -10.10 1.75 -16.02
CA ALA A 103 -9.93 3.15 -16.42
C ALA A 103 -11.09 3.63 -17.30
N ASP A 104 -12.08 4.30 -16.71
CA ASP A 104 -13.23 4.86 -17.44
C ASP A 104 -12.83 6.07 -18.31
N VAL A 105 -12.39 5.80 -19.53
CA VAL A 105 -12.01 6.82 -20.53
C VAL A 105 -13.13 7.80 -20.91
N ARG A 106 -14.38 7.62 -20.47
CA ARG A 106 -15.44 8.64 -20.59
C ARG A 106 -15.18 9.86 -19.69
N LEU A 107 -14.37 9.70 -18.64
CA LEU A 107 -13.91 10.79 -17.77
C LEU A 107 -12.71 11.55 -18.38
N ALA A 108 -12.19 11.14 -19.54
CA ALA A 108 -11.06 11.81 -20.19
C ALA A 108 -11.49 13.04 -21.01
N ARG A 109 -10.90 14.20 -20.72
CA ARG A 109 -10.99 15.42 -21.52
C ARG A 109 -9.66 15.68 -22.23
N VAL A 110 -9.54 15.26 -23.49
CA VAL A 110 -8.31 15.49 -24.27
C VAL A 110 -8.16 16.98 -24.60
N LYS A 111 -6.99 17.54 -24.25
CA LYS A 111 -6.56 18.91 -24.53
C LYS A 111 -5.29 18.86 -25.40
N GLN A 112 -5.03 19.95 -26.12
CA GLN A 112 -3.80 20.10 -26.89
C GLN A 112 -2.68 20.61 -25.97
N GLY A 113 -1.65 19.77 -25.76
CA GLY A 113 -0.40 20.17 -25.14
C GLY A 113 0.57 20.79 -26.17
N ARG A 114 1.59 21.52 -25.70
CA ARG A 114 2.52 22.23 -26.60
C ARG A 114 3.81 21.44 -26.87
N PHE A 115 4.48 20.96 -25.83
CA PHE A 115 5.67 20.10 -25.94
C PHE A 115 5.42 18.74 -25.28
N THR A 116 6.20 17.72 -25.65
CA THR A 116 6.10 16.40 -25.01
C THR A 116 6.75 16.41 -23.62
N ARG A 117 6.28 15.56 -22.70
CA ARG A 117 6.83 15.40 -21.34
C ARG A 117 8.35 15.19 -21.38
N GLN A 118 8.81 14.28 -22.24
CA GLN A 118 10.23 14.01 -22.49
C GLN A 118 11.04 15.24 -22.94
N ALA A 119 10.46 16.14 -23.75
CA ALA A 119 11.16 17.35 -24.22
C ALA A 119 11.25 18.43 -23.13
N LEU A 120 10.29 18.47 -22.20
CA LEU A 120 10.31 19.34 -21.03
C LEU A 120 11.31 18.82 -19.98
N GLU A 121 11.28 17.51 -19.72
CA GLU A 121 12.24 16.82 -18.84
C GLU A 121 13.68 17.04 -19.34
N ALA A 122 13.97 16.73 -20.60
CA ALA A 122 15.29 16.93 -21.20
C ALA A 122 15.74 18.40 -21.34
N ALA A 123 14.82 19.38 -21.24
CA ALA A 123 15.17 20.80 -21.14
C ALA A 123 15.48 21.21 -19.69
N ARG A 124 14.69 20.72 -18.73
CA ARG A 124 14.90 20.91 -17.29
C ARG A 124 16.23 20.33 -16.81
N ASP A 125 16.59 19.12 -17.26
CA ASP A 125 17.85 18.44 -16.87
C ASP A 125 19.13 19.22 -17.27
N ARG A 126 19.05 20.07 -18.31
CA ARG A 126 20.14 20.96 -18.76
C ARG A 126 20.25 22.22 -17.90
N MET A 127 19.11 22.75 -17.46
CA MET A 127 19.07 23.87 -16.50
C MET A 127 19.53 23.43 -15.11
N PHE A 128 19.34 22.16 -14.74
CA PHE A 128 19.73 21.59 -13.45
C PHE A 128 21.20 21.13 -13.32
N GLN A 129 22.06 21.48 -14.27
CA GLN A 129 23.50 21.20 -14.17
C GLN A 129 24.19 22.17 -13.17
N PRO A 130 25.20 21.75 -12.38
CA PRO A 130 25.81 22.59 -11.34
C PRO A 130 26.35 23.97 -11.81
N LYS A 131 26.80 24.08 -13.07
CA LYS A 131 27.22 25.36 -13.67
C LYS A 131 26.04 26.24 -14.08
N SER A 132 24.95 25.62 -14.53
CA SER A 132 23.69 26.29 -14.84
C SER A 132 23.07 26.85 -13.57
N ASP A 133 22.96 26.02 -12.51
CA ASP A 133 22.38 26.42 -11.23
C ASP A 133 23.19 27.54 -10.55
N ALA A 134 24.51 27.37 -10.37
CA ALA A 134 25.36 28.41 -9.77
C ALA A 134 25.25 29.78 -10.48
N THR A 135 24.86 29.81 -11.75
CA THR A 135 24.57 31.04 -12.50
C THR A 135 23.18 31.61 -12.19
N LEU A 136 22.13 30.78 -12.20
CA LEU A 136 20.73 31.18 -12.00
C LEU A 136 20.38 31.46 -10.53
N GLY A 137 20.83 30.61 -9.60
CA GLY A 137 20.32 30.53 -8.23
C GLY A 137 18.97 29.81 -8.19
N THR A 138 18.92 28.61 -8.76
CA THR A 138 17.71 27.78 -8.92
C THR A 138 17.26 27.28 -7.55
N GLU A 139 16.04 27.63 -7.16
CA GLU A 139 15.36 26.90 -6.09
C GLU A 139 14.67 25.69 -6.69
N SER A 140 13.86 25.88 -7.73
CA SER A 140 13.20 24.77 -8.42
C SER A 140 12.83 25.04 -9.88
N ILE A 141 12.46 23.99 -10.62
CA ILE A 141 11.89 24.07 -11.98
C ILE A 141 10.68 23.13 -12.09
N LEU A 142 9.47 23.68 -12.15
CA LEU A 142 8.20 22.95 -12.30
C LEU A 142 7.84 22.75 -13.78
N LEU A 143 7.25 21.59 -14.11
CA LEU A 143 6.82 21.18 -15.45
C LEU A 143 5.29 20.98 -15.51
N PRO A 144 4.50 22.01 -15.89
CA PRO A 144 3.04 21.93 -16.02
C PRO A 144 2.56 20.80 -16.94
N PRO A 145 1.39 20.17 -16.66
CA PRO A 145 0.88 19.04 -17.43
C PRO A 145 0.45 19.40 -18.86
N ASP A 146 0.16 20.69 -19.14
CA ASP A 146 -0.13 21.17 -20.48
C ASP A 146 1.11 21.30 -21.40
N GLY A 147 2.30 21.16 -20.80
CA GLY A 147 3.57 21.24 -21.47
C GLY A 147 3.83 22.57 -22.18
N THR A 148 3.31 23.68 -21.67
CA THR A 148 3.45 25.01 -22.30
C THR A 148 4.78 25.70 -22.06
N ALA A 149 5.41 25.49 -20.90
CA ALA A 149 6.64 26.15 -20.43
C ALA A 149 7.37 25.33 -19.34
N LEU A 150 8.54 25.81 -18.90
CA LEU A 150 9.17 25.48 -17.61
C LEU A 150 8.98 26.65 -16.64
N HIS A 151 8.65 26.39 -15.37
CA HIS A 151 8.51 27.41 -14.34
C HIS A 151 9.71 27.38 -13.38
N LEU A 152 10.70 28.23 -13.66
CA LEU A 152 11.93 28.39 -12.87
C LEU A 152 11.66 29.26 -11.63
N ARG A 153 11.69 28.66 -10.44
CA ARG A 153 11.60 29.38 -9.17
C ARG A 153 12.98 29.68 -8.61
N VAL A 154 13.17 30.90 -8.12
CA VAL A 154 14.45 31.41 -7.61
C VAL A 154 14.23 32.38 -6.45
N GLN A 155 15.28 32.61 -5.66
CA GLN A 155 15.24 33.63 -4.60
C GLN A 155 15.45 35.07 -5.14
N ASP A 156 16.19 35.24 -6.25
CA ASP A 156 16.34 36.52 -6.98
C ASP A 156 15.91 36.38 -8.45
N VAL A 157 14.62 36.66 -8.70
CA VAL A 157 14.00 36.67 -10.03
C VAL A 157 14.73 37.59 -11.00
N ALA A 158 15.15 38.77 -10.54
CA ALA A 158 15.77 39.76 -11.40
C ALA A 158 17.19 39.33 -11.83
N ARG A 159 17.93 38.60 -10.98
CA ARG A 159 19.20 37.95 -11.36
C ARG A 159 18.96 36.85 -12.38
N ALA A 160 18.04 35.92 -12.13
CA ALA A 160 17.78 34.80 -13.02
C ALA A 160 17.32 35.27 -14.42
N GLU A 161 16.43 36.26 -14.48
CA GLU A 161 16.04 36.90 -15.75
C GLU A 161 17.21 37.51 -16.52
N ARG A 162 18.16 38.17 -15.83
CA ARG A 162 19.36 38.74 -16.46
C ARG A 162 20.29 37.64 -16.97
N ALA A 163 20.45 36.56 -16.22
CA ALA A 163 21.25 35.40 -16.63
C ALA A 163 20.68 34.71 -17.87
N LEU A 164 19.38 34.42 -17.90
CA LEU A 164 18.71 33.79 -19.05
C LEU A 164 18.81 34.62 -20.35
N LYS A 165 18.97 35.94 -20.24
CA LYS A 165 19.17 36.85 -21.39
C LYS A 165 20.65 36.93 -21.84
N GLY A 166 21.57 36.23 -21.17
CA GLY A 166 23.00 36.22 -21.46
C GLY A 166 23.38 35.23 -22.58
N PRO A 167 24.27 35.61 -23.52
CA PRO A 167 24.57 34.77 -24.69
C PRO A 167 25.29 33.46 -24.34
N GLN A 168 26.15 33.45 -23.30
CA GLN A 168 26.77 32.21 -22.83
C GLN A 168 25.72 31.26 -22.22
N THR A 169 24.86 31.77 -21.35
CA THR A 169 23.78 31.02 -20.69
C THR A 169 22.81 30.43 -21.70
N MET A 170 22.35 31.19 -22.69
CA MET A 170 21.54 30.64 -23.80
C MET A 170 22.30 29.56 -24.58
N THR A 171 23.54 29.82 -25.01
CA THR A 171 24.31 28.83 -25.82
C THR A 171 24.58 27.53 -25.04
N GLN A 172 24.68 27.60 -23.72
CA GLN A 172 24.98 26.46 -22.85
C GLN A 172 23.73 25.69 -22.38
N MET A 173 22.55 26.32 -22.32
CA MET A 173 21.28 25.69 -21.93
C MET A 173 20.39 25.30 -23.11
N THR A 174 20.41 26.07 -24.22
CA THR A 174 19.38 26.06 -25.27
C THR A 174 19.89 25.69 -26.67
N LEU A 175 20.82 24.74 -26.77
CA LEU A 175 21.06 24.01 -28.03
C LEU A 175 19.87 23.06 -28.32
N ASP A 176 18.79 23.67 -28.86
CA ASP A 176 17.61 23.19 -29.63
C ASP A 176 16.22 23.48 -29.06
N SER A 177 16.03 23.65 -27.74
CA SER A 177 14.67 23.65 -27.15
C SER A 177 13.90 24.98 -27.33
N GLN A 178 12.81 24.94 -28.11
CA GLN A 178 11.84 26.06 -28.25
C GLN A 178 10.95 26.30 -27.01
N VAL A 179 11.30 25.73 -25.86
CA VAL A 179 10.48 25.68 -24.65
C VAL A 179 10.59 27.02 -23.89
N PRO A 180 9.47 27.75 -23.64
CA PRO A 180 9.48 28.96 -22.83
C PRO A 180 9.90 28.68 -21.38
N ILE A 181 10.57 29.65 -20.75
CA ILE A 181 10.87 29.66 -19.33
C ILE A 181 10.13 30.83 -18.69
N VAL A 182 9.32 30.56 -17.68
CA VAL A 182 8.72 31.55 -16.76
C VAL A 182 9.61 31.62 -15.53
N VAL A 183 9.86 32.82 -14.99
CA VAL A 183 10.68 33.01 -13.78
C VAL A 183 9.81 33.53 -12.63
N GLU A 184 9.85 32.83 -11.50
CA GLU A 184 9.00 33.04 -10.33
C GLU A 184 9.82 33.13 -9.05
N LYS A 185 9.25 33.69 -7.97
CA LYS A 185 9.91 33.75 -6.66
C LYS A 185 9.57 32.51 -5.83
N GLY A 186 10.59 31.82 -5.32
CA GLY A 186 10.47 30.70 -4.39
C GLY A 186 10.39 31.10 -2.90
N ALA A 187 10.37 30.11 -2.01
CA ALA A 187 10.04 30.27 -0.57
C ALA A 187 11.06 29.58 0.37
N PRO A 188 11.41 30.17 1.54
CA PRO A 188 12.32 29.55 2.52
C PRO A 188 11.64 28.52 3.46
N GLY A 189 12.46 27.76 4.22
CA GLY A 189 12.05 26.76 5.25
C GLY A 189 13.00 26.71 6.47
N SER A 190 12.66 25.96 7.54
CA SER A 190 13.36 25.92 8.86
C SER A 190 12.90 24.79 9.83
N ASP A 191 13.62 24.53 10.96
CA ASP A 191 13.90 23.18 11.55
C ASP A 191 13.22 22.69 12.89
N ALA A 192 12.93 21.36 13.04
CA ALA A 192 12.81 20.47 14.26
C ALA A 192 11.54 20.47 15.21
N SER A 193 11.15 19.44 16.05
CA SER A 193 11.36 17.94 16.17
C SER A 193 10.49 17.25 17.32
N ARG A 194 10.44 15.88 17.42
CA ARG A 194 9.90 14.99 18.54
C ARG A 194 10.48 13.53 18.49
N THR A 195 9.96 12.54 19.26
CA THR A 195 10.50 11.16 19.45
C THR A 195 9.48 10.01 19.72
N LYS A 196 9.70 8.78 19.17
CA LYS A 196 9.63 7.38 19.75
C LYS A 196 8.96 6.29 18.88
N ASP A 197 9.71 5.24 18.49
CA ASP A 197 9.28 4.10 17.64
C ASP A 197 10.10 2.81 17.89
N THR A 198 9.61 1.63 17.47
CA THR A 198 10.25 0.30 17.59
C THR A 198 9.95 -0.60 16.38
N SER A 199 10.76 -1.65 16.12
CA SER A 199 10.49 -2.70 15.11
C SER A 199 9.10 -3.34 15.32
N PRO A 200 8.37 -3.73 14.25
CA PRO A 200 8.72 -3.61 12.82
C PRO A 200 8.73 -2.14 12.36
N TRP A 201 9.72 -1.82 11.53
CA TRP A 201 9.93 -0.46 11.05
C TRP A 201 9.00 -0.13 9.87
N LYS A 202 8.49 1.09 9.87
CA LYS A 202 7.34 1.53 9.07
C LYS A 202 7.48 3.00 8.68
N ALA A 203 6.61 3.47 7.79
CA ALA A 203 6.55 4.88 7.42
C ALA A 203 6.03 5.75 8.59
N GLY A 204 6.48 7.01 8.65
CA GLY A 204 6.11 7.98 9.69
C GLY A 204 6.85 7.82 11.03
N SER A 205 7.76 6.84 11.15
CA SER A 205 8.55 6.63 12.36
C SER A 205 9.69 7.65 12.54
N SER A 206 10.04 7.91 13.80
CA SER A 206 11.11 8.81 14.23
C SER A 206 12.49 8.17 14.12
N ILE A 207 13.35 8.73 13.26
CA ILE A 207 14.73 8.25 13.10
C ILE A 207 15.74 9.33 13.50
N HIS A 208 16.82 8.94 14.17
CA HIS A 208 17.87 9.83 14.66
C HIS A 208 19.26 9.27 14.34
N LEU A 209 20.20 10.15 14.02
CA LEU A 209 21.61 9.77 13.97
C LEU A 209 22.15 9.54 15.38
N SER A 210 23.09 8.62 15.54
CA SER A 210 23.78 8.43 16.82
C SER A 210 24.56 9.70 17.22
N GLY A 211 24.01 10.44 18.19
CA GLY A 211 24.51 11.76 18.59
C GLY A 211 24.17 12.95 17.67
N GLY A 212 23.34 12.78 16.64
CA GLY A 212 23.06 13.82 15.62
C GLY A 212 21.59 14.31 15.56
N GLY A 213 21.18 14.75 14.38
CA GLY A 213 19.82 15.22 14.08
C GLY A 213 18.80 14.08 13.91
N GLY A 214 17.55 14.44 13.57
CA GLY A 214 16.47 13.47 13.37
C GLY A 214 15.54 13.82 12.22
N CYS A 215 15.02 12.78 11.58
CA CYS A 215 14.18 12.78 10.38
C CYS A 215 13.02 11.76 10.52
N THR A 216 12.30 11.51 9.44
CA THR A 216 11.21 10.52 9.33
C THR A 216 11.67 9.27 8.57
N ALA A 217 11.18 8.11 8.96
CA ALA A 217 11.20 6.90 8.15
C ALA A 217 10.17 7.00 7.01
N GLY A 218 10.62 6.81 5.77
CA GLY A 218 9.79 6.86 4.58
C GLY A 218 9.27 5.49 4.17
N LEU A 219 9.68 5.06 2.99
CA LEU A 219 9.10 3.90 2.33
C LEU A 219 9.63 2.60 2.97
N PRO A 220 8.77 1.74 3.55
CA PRO A 220 9.17 0.41 3.99
C PRO A 220 9.22 -0.53 2.77
N THR A 221 10.34 -1.21 2.58
CA THR A 221 10.67 -1.91 1.33
C THR A 221 11.35 -3.25 1.55
N ARG A 222 11.35 -4.08 0.50
CA ARG A 222 11.98 -5.40 0.43
C ARG A 222 12.79 -5.49 -0.87
N ARG A 223 14.00 -6.07 -0.83
CA ARG A 223 14.85 -6.20 -2.03
C ARG A 223 14.32 -7.28 -2.98
N ASN A 224 14.29 -6.97 -4.28
CA ASN A 224 13.66 -7.80 -5.33
C ASN A 224 14.34 -9.17 -5.59
N SER A 225 15.48 -9.45 -4.96
CA SER A 225 16.24 -10.69 -5.15
C SER A 225 16.05 -11.75 -4.06
N ASP A 226 15.63 -11.33 -2.86
CA ASP A 226 15.79 -12.12 -1.62
C ASP A 226 14.85 -11.68 -0.48
N ASN A 227 13.94 -10.73 -0.72
CA ASN A 227 13.03 -10.12 0.27
C ASN A 227 13.73 -9.55 1.51
N HIS A 228 15.01 -9.17 1.39
CA HIS A 228 15.77 -8.51 2.47
C HIS A 228 15.13 -7.16 2.82
N PRO A 229 14.84 -6.87 4.11
CA PRO A 229 14.09 -5.68 4.52
C PRO A 229 14.93 -4.39 4.55
N PHE A 230 14.36 -3.33 3.98
CA PHE A 230 14.95 -1.99 3.85
C PHE A 230 13.96 -0.90 4.24
N LEU A 231 14.41 0.07 5.04
CA LEU A 231 13.65 1.27 5.35
C LEU A 231 14.27 2.46 4.61
N ILE A 232 13.51 3.10 3.72
CA ILE A 232 14.01 4.26 2.97
C ILE A 232 13.78 5.54 3.77
N THR A 233 14.78 6.42 3.84
CA THR A 233 14.62 7.81 4.30
C THR A 233 15.26 8.79 3.29
N ALA A 234 15.33 10.08 3.62
CA ALA A 234 15.92 11.09 2.76
C ALA A 234 17.45 11.16 2.91
N ALA A 235 18.20 11.13 1.79
CA ALA A 235 19.66 11.08 1.80
C ALA A 235 20.31 12.30 2.48
N HIS A 236 19.70 13.48 2.40
CA HIS A 236 20.21 14.66 3.10
C HIS A 236 20.15 14.54 4.64
N CYS A 237 19.44 13.56 5.20
CA CYS A 237 19.37 13.32 6.64
C CYS A 237 20.63 12.63 7.21
N GLY A 238 21.27 11.74 6.44
CA GLY A 238 22.47 10.98 6.83
C GLY A 238 23.79 11.49 6.24
N ASP A 239 23.82 12.77 5.80
CA ASP A 239 24.84 13.34 4.88
C ASP A 239 25.06 12.50 3.60
N GLY A 240 24.13 11.59 3.31
CA GLY A 240 24.17 10.56 2.28
C GLY A 240 25.45 9.74 2.27
N GLN A 241 25.99 9.42 3.46
CA GLN A 241 27.09 8.48 3.63
C GLN A 241 26.56 7.05 3.80
N ALA A 242 27.20 6.09 3.14
CA ALA A 242 27.03 4.68 3.50
C ALA A 242 27.77 4.40 4.83
N ALA A 243 27.31 3.38 5.56
CA ALA A 243 27.71 3.07 6.94
C ALA A 243 27.25 4.11 8.00
N THR A 244 26.20 4.87 7.72
CA THR A 244 25.47 5.68 8.71
C THR A 244 24.53 4.78 9.51
N GLU A 245 24.68 4.73 10.84
CA GLU A 245 23.75 4.02 11.73
C GLU A 245 22.57 4.93 12.14
N TRP A 246 21.35 4.43 11.94
CA TRP A 246 20.11 5.09 12.34
C TRP A 246 19.53 4.44 13.60
N GLU A 247 19.03 5.27 14.51
CA GLU A 247 18.42 4.86 15.77
C GLU A 247 16.96 5.34 15.83
N GLY A 248 16.07 4.49 16.34
CA GLY A 248 14.75 4.90 16.81
C GLY A 248 14.90 5.85 17.99
N ALA A 249 13.92 6.71 18.21
CA ALA A 249 14.11 7.82 19.15
C ALA A 249 14.13 7.45 20.65
N ASP A 250 14.07 6.16 20.98
CA ASP A 250 14.41 5.63 22.30
C ASP A 250 15.83 5.07 22.42
N ARG A 251 16.63 5.23 21.35
CA ARG A 251 18.00 4.74 21.14
C ARG A 251 18.10 3.23 20.85
N THR A 252 17.03 2.61 20.33
CA THR A 252 17.11 1.30 19.67
C THR A 252 17.63 1.47 18.23
N THR A 253 18.77 0.85 17.87
CA THR A 253 19.26 0.84 16.48
C THR A 253 18.21 0.28 15.52
N ILE A 254 17.97 0.97 14.41
CA ILE A 254 17.11 0.56 13.29
C ILE A 254 17.92 -0.22 12.25
N GLY A 255 19.14 0.21 11.98
CA GLY A 255 20.00 -0.39 10.97
C GLY A 255 21.07 0.54 10.41
N GLU A 256 21.78 0.06 9.39
CA GLU A 256 22.91 0.74 8.73
C GLU A 256 22.55 1.13 7.29
N VAL A 257 22.89 2.36 6.86
CA VAL A 257 22.71 2.80 5.46
C VAL A 257 23.67 2.05 4.53
N THR A 258 23.13 1.18 3.68
CA THR A 258 23.93 0.39 2.71
C THR A 258 23.77 0.86 1.26
N MET A 259 22.71 1.62 0.94
CA MET A 259 22.47 2.18 -0.40
C MET A 259 22.06 3.65 -0.31
N VAL A 260 22.55 4.48 -1.24
CA VAL A 260 22.22 5.93 -1.30
C VAL A 260 22.08 6.35 -2.75
N ASP A 261 20.95 6.98 -3.11
CA ASP A 261 20.77 7.69 -4.38
C ASP A 261 20.60 9.19 -4.12
N GLN A 262 21.57 9.93 -4.62
CA GLN A 262 21.73 11.36 -4.42
C GLN A 262 20.92 12.19 -5.43
N LEU A 263 20.34 11.58 -6.46
CA LEU A 263 19.37 12.19 -7.37
C LEU A 263 17.97 12.14 -6.77
N TRP A 264 17.58 10.98 -6.23
CA TRP A 264 16.28 10.77 -5.60
C TRP A 264 16.23 11.19 -4.12
N ASP A 265 17.28 11.84 -3.62
CA ASP A 265 17.43 12.22 -2.21
C ASP A 265 17.00 11.10 -1.27
N ALA A 266 17.48 9.88 -1.53
CA ALA A 266 17.02 8.67 -0.85
C ALA A 266 18.20 7.85 -0.33
N GLU A 267 18.05 7.26 0.84
CA GLU A 267 18.98 6.28 1.39
C GLU A 267 18.23 5.10 2.01
N ALA A 268 18.78 3.90 1.87
CA ALA A 268 18.17 2.65 2.31
C ALA A 268 18.92 2.12 3.54
N ILE A 269 18.21 2.08 4.65
CA ILE A 269 18.65 1.52 5.93
C ILE A 269 18.41 0.01 5.89
N ASP A 270 19.47 -0.79 6.02
CA ASP A 270 19.40 -2.24 6.17
C ASP A 270 18.91 -2.59 7.57
N THR A 271 17.68 -3.10 7.69
CA THR A 271 17.06 -3.35 9.00
C THR A 271 17.22 -4.78 9.49
N ALA A 272 17.75 -5.70 8.67
CA ALA A 272 17.70 -7.14 8.93
C ALA A 272 18.48 -7.59 10.19
N GLY A 273 19.49 -6.84 10.61
CA GLY A 273 20.21 -7.08 11.87
C GLY A 273 19.45 -6.63 13.12
N HIS A 274 18.36 -5.88 12.96
CA HIS A 274 17.68 -5.11 14.01
C HIS A 274 16.15 -5.19 13.93
N GLY A 275 15.61 -6.19 13.22
CA GLY A 275 14.19 -6.37 12.99
C GLY A 275 13.85 -6.45 11.52
N THR A 276 12.75 -5.81 11.12
CA THR A 276 12.21 -5.92 9.76
C THR A 276 11.42 -4.69 9.33
N THR A 277 11.00 -4.63 8.07
CA THR A 277 10.08 -3.62 7.53
C THR A 277 8.72 -4.20 7.18
N ARG A 278 7.66 -3.45 7.50
CA ARG A 278 6.25 -3.76 7.17
C ARG A 278 5.66 -2.67 6.27
N GLY A 279 4.76 -3.04 5.36
CA GLY A 279 4.00 -2.13 4.50
C GLY A 279 3.00 -1.26 5.27
N GLN A 280 3.47 -0.46 6.23
CA GLN A 280 2.63 0.33 7.12
C GLN A 280 3.05 1.79 7.17
N GLU A 281 2.08 2.65 7.48
CA GLU A 281 2.28 4.07 7.82
C GLU A 281 1.63 4.42 9.15
N TRP A 282 1.96 5.61 9.65
CA TRP A 282 1.62 6.06 10.99
C TRP A 282 0.70 7.28 10.96
N ASP A 283 -0.58 7.03 10.67
CA ASP A 283 -1.62 8.07 10.65
C ASP A 283 -1.91 8.53 12.09
N GLY A 284 -1.78 9.82 12.34
CA GLY A 284 -1.92 10.37 13.68
C GLY A 284 -1.55 11.83 13.79
N GLY A 285 -2.05 12.48 14.84
CA GLY A 285 -1.70 13.85 15.16
C GLY A 285 -0.25 13.98 15.67
N PRO A 286 0.36 15.17 15.53
CA PRO A 286 1.71 15.42 16.00
C PRO A 286 1.84 15.09 17.49
N TYR A 287 3.04 14.70 17.89
CA TYR A 287 3.37 14.20 19.23
C TYR A 287 2.62 12.90 19.65
N GLY A 288 1.99 12.19 18.70
CA GLY A 288 1.35 10.89 18.92
C GLY A 288 -0.11 10.98 19.38
N SER A 289 -0.78 12.09 19.08
CA SER A 289 -2.16 12.33 19.50
C SER A 289 -3.15 11.59 18.60
N GLY A 290 -3.79 10.54 19.13
CA GLY A 290 -4.80 9.74 18.40
C GLY A 290 -4.21 8.94 17.23
N ALA A 291 -3.00 8.42 17.37
CA ALA A 291 -2.24 7.77 16.29
C ALA A 291 -2.44 6.23 16.24
N PHE A 292 -2.35 5.68 15.03
CA PHE A 292 -2.61 4.27 14.69
C PHE A 292 -1.81 3.86 13.44
N THR A 293 -1.58 2.56 13.25
CA THR A 293 -0.97 2.01 12.03
C THR A 293 -2.01 1.75 10.95
N LEU A 294 -1.63 1.98 9.69
CA LEU A 294 -2.47 1.72 8.52
C LEU A 294 -1.71 1.01 7.39
N ALA A 295 -2.44 0.21 6.63
CA ALA A 295 -1.91 -0.61 5.54
C ALA A 295 -1.53 0.23 4.30
N VAL A 296 -0.27 0.15 3.90
CA VAL A 296 0.27 0.67 2.63
C VAL A 296 0.32 -0.49 1.65
N THR A 297 -0.63 -0.52 0.72
CA THR A 297 -0.93 -1.72 -0.07
C THR A 297 -0.43 -1.65 -1.51
N SER A 298 0.04 -0.48 -1.95
CA SER A 298 0.52 -0.28 -3.33
C SER A 298 1.40 0.97 -3.44
N THR A 299 2.18 1.06 -4.52
CA THR A 299 2.83 2.31 -4.95
C THR A 299 2.28 2.75 -6.30
N LYS A 300 2.25 4.07 -6.53
CA LYS A 300 2.05 4.67 -7.85
C LYS A 300 2.56 6.11 -7.84
N ARG A 301 3.26 6.51 -8.90
CA ARG A 301 3.55 7.91 -9.27
C ARG A 301 2.40 8.89 -9.00
N SER A 302 2.77 10.09 -8.58
CA SER A 302 1.84 11.18 -8.31
C SER A 302 1.38 11.87 -9.59
N ILE A 303 0.14 12.37 -9.57
CA ILE A 303 -0.49 13.02 -10.72
C ILE A 303 -0.86 14.46 -10.35
N THR A 304 -0.54 15.44 -11.22
CA THR A 304 -0.98 16.83 -11.04
C THR A 304 -2.49 16.91 -10.83
N GLY A 305 -2.93 17.63 -9.81
CA GLY A 305 -4.34 17.79 -9.45
C GLY A 305 -4.93 16.65 -8.60
N ASP A 306 -4.17 15.58 -8.31
CA ASP A 306 -4.50 14.66 -7.22
C ASP A 306 -4.34 15.36 -5.86
N TYR A 307 -4.92 14.76 -4.82
CA TYR A 307 -4.70 15.13 -3.43
C TYR A 307 -3.98 14.00 -2.70
N VAL A 308 -2.95 14.37 -1.95
CA VAL A 308 -2.07 13.49 -1.18
C VAL A 308 -1.97 13.96 0.28
N CYS A 309 -1.38 13.10 1.11
CA CYS A 309 -0.94 13.40 2.46
C CYS A 309 0.54 13.01 2.62
N HIS A 310 1.14 13.30 3.77
CA HIS A 310 2.36 12.62 4.24
C HIS A 310 2.33 12.39 5.75
N ASP A 311 3.08 11.38 6.21
CA ASP A 311 3.18 10.95 7.62
C ASP A 311 4.34 11.63 8.39
N GLY A 312 4.72 12.84 7.97
CA GLY A 312 5.85 13.59 8.49
C GLY A 312 5.96 13.55 10.00
N TYR A 313 7.05 12.99 10.50
CA TYR A 313 7.16 12.55 11.88
C TYR A 313 7.11 13.72 12.91
N VAL A 314 7.29 14.99 12.47
CA VAL A 314 7.08 16.21 13.27
C VAL A 314 5.67 16.75 13.14
N SER A 315 5.12 16.80 11.93
CA SER A 315 3.78 17.35 11.65
C SER A 315 2.61 16.39 11.98
N GLY A 316 2.88 15.08 12.06
CA GLY A 316 1.85 14.04 11.97
C GLY A 316 1.32 13.92 10.54
N ALA A 317 0.19 13.22 10.36
CA ALA A 317 -0.45 13.06 9.06
C ALA A 317 -0.98 14.40 8.51
N VAL A 318 -0.24 15.00 7.56
CA VAL A 318 -0.64 16.25 6.89
C VAL A 318 -1.34 15.93 5.58
N CYS A 319 -2.65 16.15 5.52
CA CYS A 319 -3.49 15.87 4.36
C CYS A 319 -3.93 17.12 3.57
N ASN A 320 -4.60 16.89 2.44
CA ASN A 320 -5.14 17.90 1.52
C ASN A 320 -4.06 18.69 0.75
N ILE A 321 -2.89 18.09 0.56
CA ILE A 321 -1.85 18.61 -0.33
C ILE A 321 -2.30 18.34 -1.77
N LYS A 322 -2.57 19.41 -2.52
CA LYS A 322 -2.83 19.33 -3.96
C LYS A 322 -1.50 19.21 -4.69
N VAL A 323 -1.38 18.22 -5.58
CA VAL A 323 -0.18 18.03 -6.42
C VAL A 323 -0.14 19.08 -7.53
N ASP A 324 0.90 19.91 -7.58
CA ASP A 324 1.11 20.91 -8.64
C ASP A 324 1.79 20.28 -9.87
N GLY A 325 2.76 19.38 -9.65
CA GLY A 325 3.35 18.58 -10.73
C GLY A 325 4.84 18.30 -10.59
N GLN A 326 5.42 17.71 -11.64
CA GLN A 326 6.82 17.29 -11.62
C GLN A 326 7.76 18.49 -11.55
N VAL A 327 8.70 18.43 -10.62
CA VAL A 327 9.62 19.51 -10.27
C VAL A 327 11.04 18.96 -10.09
N SER A 328 12.04 19.83 -10.20
CA SER A 328 13.38 19.58 -9.68
C SER A 328 13.83 20.72 -8.78
N TRP A 329 14.64 20.46 -7.75
CA TRP A 329 15.12 21.46 -6.79
C TRP A 329 16.59 21.23 -6.44
N THR A 330 17.27 22.28 -5.98
CA THR A 330 18.57 22.15 -5.31
C THR A 330 18.34 21.98 -3.80
N GLY A 331 18.79 20.86 -3.25
CA GLY A 331 18.61 20.49 -1.84
C GLY A 331 19.50 21.28 -0.87
N SER A 332 19.25 21.13 0.43
CA SER A 332 20.08 21.68 1.52
C SER A 332 21.53 21.19 1.45
N ASN A 333 21.72 19.96 1.00
CA ASN A 333 22.98 19.30 0.66
C ASN A 333 23.74 19.93 -0.56
N GLY A 334 23.16 20.92 -1.25
CA GLY A 334 23.73 21.54 -2.45
C GLY A 334 23.69 20.67 -3.71
N ARG A 335 22.88 19.59 -3.71
CA ARG A 335 22.71 18.64 -4.83
C ARG A 335 21.38 18.83 -5.53
N SER A 336 21.23 18.19 -6.68
CA SER A 336 20.11 18.38 -7.60
C SER A 336 19.17 17.17 -7.56
N HIS A 337 17.89 17.44 -7.32
CA HIS A 337 16.86 16.41 -7.11
C HIS A 337 15.73 16.49 -8.12
N ILE A 338 15.01 15.38 -8.35
CA ILE A 338 13.88 15.29 -9.28
C ILE A 338 12.71 14.58 -8.58
N GLY A 339 11.49 15.10 -8.75
CA GLY A 339 10.31 14.57 -8.11
C GLY A 339 9.07 15.40 -8.41
N MET A 340 8.25 15.67 -7.41
CA MET A 340 6.94 16.32 -7.51
C MET A 340 6.80 17.44 -6.48
N GLU A 341 6.00 18.47 -6.79
CA GLU A 341 5.64 19.58 -5.91
C GLU A 341 4.13 19.58 -5.61
N GLY A 342 3.75 20.14 -4.46
CA GLY A 342 2.36 20.43 -4.11
C GLY A 342 2.23 21.48 -3.01
N HIS A 343 0.98 21.85 -2.71
CA HIS A 343 0.63 22.84 -1.68
C HIS A 343 -0.71 22.52 -1.01
N ILE A 344 -0.95 23.01 0.20
CA ILE A 344 -2.28 22.97 0.82
C ILE A 344 -3.10 24.17 0.33
N PRO A 345 -4.29 24.00 -0.29
CA PRO A 345 -5.13 25.10 -0.76
C PRO A 345 -5.47 26.10 0.36
N GLY A 346 -5.01 27.34 0.20
CA GLY A 346 -5.09 28.39 1.23
C GLY A 346 -3.74 28.78 1.84
N GLY A 347 -2.66 28.06 1.53
CA GLY A 347 -1.29 28.45 1.91
C GLY A 347 -0.91 28.09 3.35
N ALA A 348 -1.49 27.02 3.91
CA ALA A 348 -1.03 26.46 5.17
C ALA A 348 0.36 25.81 5.02
N THR A 349 1.08 25.64 6.13
CA THR A 349 2.32 24.86 6.18
C THR A 349 2.02 23.43 5.76
N ALA A 350 2.70 22.95 4.72
CA ALA A 350 2.58 21.60 4.19
C ALA A 350 3.62 20.64 4.78
N VAL A 351 4.83 21.15 5.08
CA VAL A 351 5.95 20.38 5.65
C VAL A 351 6.63 21.18 6.75
N GLN A 352 7.01 20.50 7.82
CA GLN A 352 7.95 20.97 8.83
C GLN A 352 9.22 20.13 8.77
N GLN A 353 10.34 20.70 9.14
CA GLN A 353 11.63 20.01 9.04
C GLN A 353 11.80 18.95 10.15
N GLY A 354 12.37 17.82 9.76
CA GLY A 354 12.22 16.55 10.48
C GLY A 354 11.12 15.65 9.87
N ASP A 355 10.17 16.22 9.11
CA ASP A 355 9.29 15.43 8.20
C ASP A 355 10.06 14.88 6.98
N SER A 356 11.30 15.36 6.75
CA SER A 356 12.21 14.83 5.73
C SER A 356 12.38 13.31 5.87
N GLY A 357 12.30 12.62 4.75
CA GLY A 357 12.23 11.17 4.64
C GLY A 357 10.81 10.61 4.61
N GLY A 358 9.80 11.30 5.17
CA GLY A 358 8.47 10.74 5.41
C GLY A 358 7.75 10.32 4.14
N MET A 359 6.85 9.34 4.23
CA MET A 359 6.15 8.87 3.05
C MET A 359 5.06 9.88 2.66
N VAL A 360 5.12 10.37 1.41
CA VAL A 360 3.96 10.97 0.75
C VAL A 360 3.06 9.83 0.25
N PHE A 361 1.76 9.93 0.47
CA PHE A 361 0.78 8.89 0.12
C PHE A 361 -0.55 9.45 -0.36
N ALA A 362 -1.31 8.63 -1.11
CA ALA A 362 -2.71 8.87 -1.40
C ALA A 362 -3.60 7.93 -0.58
N ILE A 363 -4.65 8.47 0.03
CA ILE A 363 -5.67 7.68 0.73
C ILE A 363 -6.57 7.01 -0.33
N THR A 364 -6.58 5.68 -0.36
CA THR A 364 -7.33 4.87 -1.32
C THR A 364 -8.60 4.24 -0.73
N GLY A 365 -8.63 3.96 0.57
CA GLY A 365 -9.79 3.51 1.33
C GLY A 365 -9.84 4.15 2.72
N SER A 366 -10.64 3.63 3.64
CA SER A 366 -10.64 4.09 5.05
C SER A 366 -9.26 3.83 5.68
N ASN A 367 -8.85 2.56 5.71
CA ASN A 367 -7.64 2.09 6.38
C ASN A 367 -6.45 1.84 5.42
N THR A 368 -6.61 2.13 4.12
CA THR A 368 -5.62 1.78 3.09
C THR A 368 -4.98 2.98 2.41
N ARG A 369 -3.72 2.79 2.01
CA ARG A 369 -2.78 3.83 1.60
C ARG A 369 -1.99 3.40 0.37
N GLN A 370 -1.75 4.33 -0.54
CA GLN A 370 -0.94 4.14 -1.73
C GLN A 370 0.27 5.07 -1.70
N ALA A 371 1.48 4.51 -1.59
CA ALA A 371 2.71 5.27 -1.52
C ALA A 371 2.95 6.09 -2.81
N ARG A 372 3.42 7.32 -2.62
CA ARG A 372 3.78 8.28 -3.68
C ARG A 372 5.27 8.61 -3.68
N GLY A 373 5.93 8.70 -2.53
CA GLY A 373 7.34 9.12 -2.48
C GLY A 373 7.91 9.39 -1.09
N ASN A 374 9.15 9.90 -1.02
CA ASN A 374 9.76 10.41 0.21
C ASN A 374 9.69 11.95 0.27
N VAL A 375 9.40 12.56 1.43
CA VAL A 375 9.49 14.01 1.62
C VAL A 375 10.95 14.42 1.59
N SER A 376 11.34 15.26 0.64
CA SER A 376 12.74 15.73 0.51
C SER A 376 12.89 17.19 0.94
N TRP A 377 11.87 18.04 0.76
CA TRP A 377 11.99 19.47 1.03
C TRP A 377 10.62 20.16 1.19
N GLY A 378 10.51 21.20 2.03
CA GLY A 378 9.29 22.01 2.05
C GLY A 378 9.20 23.13 3.10
N SER A 379 8.08 23.83 3.03
CA SER A 379 7.51 24.71 4.08
C SER A 379 6.00 24.89 3.86
N THR A 380 5.56 25.89 3.10
CA THR A 380 4.17 26.04 2.59
C THR A 380 3.93 25.30 1.27
N LEU A 381 5.01 25.01 0.55
CA LEU A 381 5.08 24.02 -0.51
C LEU A 381 5.70 22.74 0.04
N ILE A 382 5.43 21.60 -0.58
CA ILE A 382 6.04 20.30 -0.28
C ILE A 382 6.63 19.73 -1.57
N ARG A 383 7.82 19.13 -1.47
CA ARG A 383 8.51 18.42 -2.56
C ARG A 383 8.90 17.02 -2.12
N TRP A 384 8.64 16.06 -2.98
CA TRP A 384 8.93 14.64 -2.75
C TRP A 384 9.52 13.97 -3.99
N THR A 385 10.41 13.00 -3.79
CA THR A 385 10.91 12.14 -4.87
C THR A 385 10.03 10.90 -4.98
N GLU A 386 9.76 10.43 -6.19
CA GLU A 386 8.68 9.44 -6.42
C GLU A 386 9.09 8.03 -5.97
N ALA A 387 8.19 7.33 -5.28
CA ALA A 387 8.43 5.99 -4.75
C ALA A 387 8.84 5.01 -5.85
N ASP A 388 8.14 5.05 -6.98
CA ASP A 388 8.43 4.22 -8.15
C ASP A 388 9.84 4.52 -8.74
N ASP A 389 10.38 5.73 -8.61
CA ASP A 389 11.75 6.06 -9.07
C ASP A 389 12.82 5.53 -8.09
N ILE A 390 12.60 5.74 -6.78
CA ILE A 390 13.45 5.21 -5.70
C ILE A 390 13.55 3.68 -5.80
N PHE A 391 12.40 3.01 -5.96
CA PHE A 391 12.28 1.56 -5.98
C PHE A 391 13.05 0.94 -7.17
N ASN A 392 12.96 1.58 -8.33
CA ASN A 392 13.74 1.19 -9.51
C ASN A 392 15.24 1.45 -9.36
N SER A 393 15.68 2.44 -8.57
CA SER A 393 17.10 2.70 -8.33
C SER A 393 17.72 1.68 -7.36
N PHE A 394 17.02 1.37 -6.25
CA PHE A 394 17.50 0.41 -5.24
C PHE A 394 17.17 -1.06 -5.52
N LEU A 395 16.41 -1.36 -6.58
CA LEU A 395 15.92 -2.69 -6.90
C LEU A 395 15.12 -3.31 -5.74
N VAL A 396 14.19 -2.52 -5.20
CA VAL A 396 13.28 -2.89 -4.11
C VAL A 396 11.81 -2.79 -4.56
N HIS A 397 10.92 -3.40 -3.79
CA HIS A 397 9.46 -3.24 -3.85
C HIS A 397 8.94 -2.86 -2.46
N LEU A 398 7.64 -2.57 -2.37
CA LEU A 398 6.98 -2.23 -1.10
C LEU A 398 7.03 -3.44 -0.15
N ALA A 399 7.28 -3.22 1.13
CA ALA A 399 7.22 -4.30 2.11
C ALA A 399 5.78 -4.83 2.26
N PRO A 400 5.57 -6.14 2.50
CA PRO A 400 4.23 -6.71 2.62
C PRO A 400 3.47 -6.15 3.83
N VAL A 401 2.15 -6.09 3.68
CA VAL A 401 1.20 -5.91 4.79
C VAL A 401 0.89 -7.26 5.41
N ASN A 402 0.88 -7.34 6.74
CA ASN A 402 0.23 -8.46 7.42
C ASN A 402 -1.29 -8.21 7.47
N THR A 403 -2.08 -9.27 7.38
CA THR A 403 -3.54 -9.17 7.20
C THR A 403 -4.28 -9.31 8.53
N SER A 404 -5.21 -8.42 8.84
CA SER A 404 -6.10 -8.55 10.02
C SER A 404 -7.55 -8.15 9.71
N VAL A 405 -8.52 -8.53 10.54
CA VAL A 405 -9.92 -8.09 10.35
C VAL A 405 -10.05 -6.56 10.41
N SER A 406 -9.16 -5.86 11.12
CA SER A 406 -9.10 -4.39 11.20
C SER A 406 -8.27 -3.73 10.09
N GLY A 407 -7.22 -4.38 9.59
CA GLY A 407 -6.26 -3.79 8.65
C GLY A 407 -5.14 -2.98 9.32
N ASP A 408 -4.89 -3.20 10.61
CA ASP A 408 -3.75 -2.65 11.37
C ASP A 408 -2.53 -3.62 11.41
N SER A 409 -2.64 -4.73 10.69
CA SER A 409 -1.72 -5.87 10.59
C SER A 409 -1.49 -6.71 11.84
N LYS A 410 -2.25 -6.51 12.93
CA LYS A 410 -2.24 -7.41 14.08
C LYS A 410 -3.47 -8.32 14.03
N ALA A 411 -3.28 -9.63 14.05
CA ALA A 411 -4.39 -10.56 13.94
C ALA A 411 -5.40 -10.38 15.08
N ASP A 412 -6.65 -10.18 14.69
CA ASP A 412 -7.77 -9.92 15.58
C ASP A 412 -8.34 -11.23 16.14
N LEU A 413 -8.93 -11.18 17.35
CA LEU A 413 -9.50 -12.36 18.00
C LEU A 413 -11.01 -12.44 17.73
N MET A 414 -11.47 -13.58 17.21
CA MET A 414 -12.88 -13.83 16.92
C MET A 414 -13.45 -14.97 17.79
N PHE A 415 -14.61 -14.70 18.35
CA PHE A 415 -15.50 -15.67 18.98
C PHE A 415 -16.68 -15.97 18.06
N ILE A 416 -16.92 -17.25 17.77
CA ILE A 416 -18.09 -17.71 17.02
C ILE A 416 -19.07 -18.40 17.97
N GLY A 417 -20.23 -17.78 18.22
CA GLY A 417 -21.28 -18.31 19.08
C GLY A 417 -21.99 -19.52 18.48
N THR A 418 -22.61 -20.34 19.33
CA THR A 418 -23.46 -21.47 18.91
C THR A 418 -24.81 -21.04 18.33
N ASP A 419 -25.12 -19.74 18.40
CA ASP A 419 -26.18 -19.03 17.70
C ASP A 419 -25.73 -18.49 16.33
N GLY A 420 -24.50 -18.79 15.90
CA GLY A 420 -23.93 -18.34 14.64
C GLY A 420 -23.56 -16.86 14.60
N VAL A 421 -23.40 -16.23 15.75
CA VAL A 421 -22.97 -14.83 15.87
C VAL A 421 -21.45 -14.75 15.95
N ILE A 422 -20.83 -13.96 15.08
CA ILE A 422 -19.39 -13.72 15.12
C ILE A 422 -19.11 -12.36 15.76
N THR A 423 -18.31 -12.41 16.83
CA THR A 423 -17.90 -11.27 17.65
C THR A 423 -16.39 -11.15 17.57
N ALA A 424 -15.89 -10.03 17.06
CA ALA A 424 -14.47 -9.74 16.93
C ALA A 424 -14.00 -8.76 18.02
N TYR A 425 -12.75 -8.94 18.43
CA TYR A 425 -12.07 -8.25 19.52
C TYR A 425 -10.80 -7.61 18.95
N PRO A 426 -10.73 -6.27 18.81
CA PRO A 426 -9.61 -5.59 18.18
C PRO A 426 -8.27 -5.87 18.89
N ASN A 427 -7.21 -6.14 18.14
CA ASN A 427 -5.87 -6.37 18.69
C ASN A 427 -5.16 -5.03 19.02
N VAL A 428 -5.33 -4.53 20.24
CA VAL A 428 -4.58 -3.34 20.70
C VAL A 428 -3.15 -3.74 21.10
N ASP A 429 -3.05 -4.79 21.93
CA ASP A 429 -1.81 -5.38 22.44
C ASP A 429 -2.07 -6.85 22.86
N GLY A 430 -2.61 -7.65 21.95
CA GLY A 430 -3.15 -8.99 22.19
C GLY A 430 -2.11 -9.95 22.81
N ILE A 431 -0.84 -9.83 22.41
CA ILE A 431 0.29 -10.57 22.98
C ILE A 431 0.54 -10.26 24.47
N HIS A 432 -0.06 -9.19 25.02
CA HIS A 432 -0.09 -8.83 26.44
C HIS A 432 -1.53 -8.78 27.01
N PHE A 433 -2.48 -9.54 26.42
CA PHE A 433 -3.92 -9.58 26.81
C PHE A 433 -4.72 -8.31 26.44
N GLY A 434 -4.15 -7.39 25.67
CA GLY A 434 -4.74 -6.11 25.29
C GLY A 434 -5.80 -6.20 24.18
N TRP A 435 -6.96 -6.76 24.47
CA TRP A 435 -8.10 -6.78 23.54
C TRP A 435 -8.98 -5.53 23.66
N GLY A 436 -9.35 -4.97 22.51
CA GLY A 436 -10.21 -3.80 22.39
C GLY A 436 -11.70 -4.09 22.65
N SER A 437 -12.53 -3.05 22.51
CA SER A 437 -13.97 -3.19 22.65
C SER A 437 -14.57 -4.08 21.55
N SER A 438 -15.18 -5.19 21.96
CA SER A 438 -15.73 -6.20 21.06
C SER A 438 -16.90 -5.70 20.22
N ARG A 439 -16.98 -6.12 18.96
CA ARG A 439 -18.05 -5.76 18.02
C ARG A 439 -18.65 -7.02 17.39
N ARG A 440 -19.96 -7.00 17.15
CA ARG A 440 -20.67 -8.03 16.37
C ARG A 440 -20.51 -7.71 14.89
N ILE A 441 -19.83 -8.58 14.14
CA ILE A 441 -19.54 -8.36 12.72
C ILE A 441 -20.33 -9.30 11.80
N GLY A 442 -20.81 -10.44 12.32
CA GLY A 442 -21.61 -11.39 11.56
C GLY A 442 -22.75 -12.07 12.34
N GLU A 443 -23.77 -12.52 11.61
CA GLU A 443 -24.82 -13.44 12.07
C GLU A 443 -25.28 -14.35 10.91
N GLY A 444 -25.80 -15.54 11.21
CA GLY A 444 -26.19 -16.53 10.19
C GLY A 444 -25.82 -17.96 10.59
N ASP A 445 -25.62 -18.84 9.60
CA ASP A 445 -25.16 -20.23 9.83
C ASP A 445 -23.63 -20.31 9.91
N TRP A 446 -23.04 -19.58 10.87
CA TRP A 446 -21.59 -19.50 11.04
C TRP A 446 -21.08 -20.39 12.17
N ASN A 447 -19.98 -21.09 11.92
CA ASN A 447 -19.26 -21.88 12.91
C ASN A 447 -17.78 -21.95 12.53
N LEU A 448 -16.92 -22.45 13.42
CA LEU A 448 -15.48 -22.53 13.14
C LEU A 448 -15.14 -23.41 11.93
N SER A 449 -15.94 -24.44 11.62
CA SER A 449 -15.63 -25.33 10.50
C SER A 449 -15.83 -24.64 9.15
N ASN A 450 -16.90 -23.84 8.98
CA ASN A 450 -17.21 -23.17 7.71
C ASN A 450 -16.70 -21.74 7.59
N THR A 451 -16.16 -21.11 8.64
CA THR A 451 -15.61 -19.74 8.56
C THR A 451 -14.10 -19.75 8.29
N ARG A 452 -13.62 -19.00 7.29
CA ARG A 452 -12.21 -18.62 7.12
C ARG A 452 -12.07 -17.10 7.10
N PHE A 453 -10.89 -16.62 7.50
CA PHE A 453 -10.43 -15.25 7.31
C PHE A 453 -9.18 -15.31 6.44
N ALA A 454 -9.13 -14.51 5.37
CA ALA A 454 -7.97 -14.38 4.46
C ALA A 454 -8.16 -13.15 3.57
N ASP A 455 -7.11 -12.38 3.28
CA ASP A 455 -7.18 -11.28 2.30
C ASP A 455 -7.26 -11.87 0.88
N LEU A 456 -8.32 -11.53 0.12
CA LEU A 456 -8.50 -12.00 -1.25
C LEU A 456 -8.23 -10.95 -2.32
N ASP A 457 -7.98 -9.69 -1.97
CA ASP A 457 -7.73 -8.60 -2.94
C ASP A 457 -6.54 -7.67 -2.69
N GLY A 458 -5.77 -7.91 -1.63
CA GLY A 458 -4.47 -7.27 -1.36
C GLY A 458 -4.62 -5.91 -0.67
N ASP A 459 -5.67 -5.74 0.13
CA ASP A 459 -6.03 -4.49 0.81
C ASP A 459 -5.52 -4.45 2.27
N GLY A 460 -4.91 -5.53 2.76
CA GLY A 460 -4.41 -5.68 4.13
C GLY A 460 -5.49 -6.09 5.14
N LYS A 461 -6.76 -6.22 4.70
CA LYS A 461 -7.86 -6.72 5.53
C LYS A 461 -8.28 -8.11 5.09
N THR A 462 -8.64 -8.96 6.04
CA THR A 462 -9.16 -10.29 5.72
C THR A 462 -10.62 -10.25 5.29
N GLU A 463 -10.93 -10.87 4.14
CA GLU A 463 -12.28 -11.28 3.79
C GLU A 463 -12.77 -12.34 4.76
N VAL A 464 -14.09 -12.34 5.01
CA VAL A 464 -14.75 -13.46 5.68
C VAL A 464 -15.30 -14.41 4.62
N ILE A 465 -14.91 -15.68 4.69
CA ILE A 465 -15.24 -16.67 3.66
C ILE A 465 -16.05 -17.80 4.29
N HIS A 466 -17.28 -17.98 3.82
CA HIS A 466 -18.14 -19.11 4.14
C HIS A 466 -17.84 -20.28 3.20
N VAL A 467 -17.35 -21.38 3.76
CA VAL A 467 -17.04 -22.64 3.09
C VAL A 467 -18.26 -23.57 3.17
N GLY A 468 -19.13 -23.49 2.18
CA GLY A 468 -20.38 -24.26 2.15
C GLY A 468 -20.17 -25.77 1.93
N THR A 469 -20.93 -26.59 2.64
CA THR A 469 -20.93 -28.07 2.47
C THR A 469 -21.55 -28.54 1.15
N ASN A 470 -22.07 -27.60 0.35
CA ASN A 470 -22.62 -27.79 -1.00
C ASN A 470 -21.60 -27.58 -2.12
N GLY A 471 -20.31 -27.40 -1.81
CA GLY A 471 -19.27 -27.13 -2.81
C GLY A 471 -19.04 -25.65 -3.12
N VAL A 472 -19.73 -24.72 -2.45
CA VAL A 472 -19.72 -23.29 -2.77
C VAL A 472 -18.97 -22.48 -1.71
N LEU A 473 -17.95 -21.75 -2.15
CA LEU A 473 -17.20 -20.77 -1.35
C LEU A 473 -17.80 -19.39 -1.56
N THR A 474 -18.19 -18.71 -0.48
CA THR A 474 -18.78 -17.35 -0.53
C THR A 474 -17.95 -16.37 0.31
N ALA A 475 -17.29 -15.41 -0.33
CA ALA A 475 -16.50 -14.37 0.34
C ALA A 475 -17.29 -13.07 0.55
N TYR A 476 -17.04 -12.38 1.66
CA TYR A 476 -17.68 -11.13 2.06
C TYR A 476 -16.61 -10.06 2.26
N ARG A 477 -16.52 -9.11 1.33
CA ARG A 477 -15.43 -8.12 1.26
C ARG A 477 -15.36 -7.22 2.50
N ASN A 478 -14.19 -7.09 3.10
CA ASN A 478 -13.97 -6.31 4.31
C ASN A 478 -13.62 -4.83 4.02
N ILE A 479 -14.63 -3.98 3.81
CA ILE A 479 -14.41 -2.58 3.44
C ILE A 479 -14.05 -1.64 4.60
N ASP A 480 -14.49 -1.90 5.83
CA ASP A 480 -14.41 -0.96 6.97
C ASP A 480 -13.87 -1.59 8.27
N GLY A 481 -13.11 -2.67 8.11
CA GLY A 481 -12.52 -3.43 9.20
C GLY A 481 -13.56 -4.01 10.16
N ILE A 482 -13.25 -4.05 11.45
CA ILE A 482 -14.13 -4.57 12.51
C ILE A 482 -15.43 -3.74 12.68
N ASN A 483 -15.59 -2.57 12.04
CA ASN A 483 -16.87 -1.86 12.02
C ASN A 483 -17.85 -2.42 10.97
N TYR A 484 -17.39 -3.28 10.07
CA TYR A 484 -18.15 -3.79 8.93
C TYR A 484 -19.21 -4.84 9.32
N ASN A 485 -20.24 -4.96 8.49
CA ASN A 485 -21.33 -5.93 8.61
C ASN A 485 -21.52 -6.66 7.27
N TRP A 486 -21.36 -7.98 7.30
CA TRP A 486 -21.09 -8.85 6.15
C TRP A 486 -22.27 -8.98 5.18
N SER A 487 -22.41 -8.01 4.28
CA SER A 487 -23.51 -7.93 3.32
C SER A 487 -23.00 -7.93 1.87
N GLY A 488 -23.73 -8.61 0.97
CA GLY A 488 -23.35 -8.67 -0.45
C GLY A 488 -22.23 -9.66 -0.79
N GLY A 489 -22.18 -10.80 -0.08
CA GLY A 489 -21.22 -11.88 -0.35
C GLY A 489 -21.26 -12.41 -1.78
N ARG A 490 -20.12 -12.90 -2.26
CA ARG A 490 -19.86 -13.32 -3.64
C ARG A 490 -19.41 -14.77 -3.69
N THR A 491 -19.90 -15.55 -4.66
CA THR A 491 -19.27 -16.83 -4.99
C THR A 491 -17.83 -16.59 -5.42
N VAL A 492 -16.88 -17.23 -4.75
CA VAL A 492 -15.45 -17.25 -5.11
C VAL A 492 -14.95 -18.65 -5.43
N GLY A 493 -15.80 -19.67 -5.35
CA GLY A 493 -15.45 -21.06 -5.67
C GLY A 493 -16.68 -21.94 -5.77
N GLU A 494 -16.68 -22.84 -6.74
CA GLU A 494 -17.65 -23.93 -6.92
C GLU A 494 -16.87 -25.21 -7.27
N GLY A 495 -17.32 -26.38 -6.80
CA GLY A 495 -16.63 -27.65 -7.02
C GLY A 495 -16.67 -28.57 -5.79
N ASP A 496 -15.65 -29.39 -5.60
CA ASP A 496 -15.50 -30.27 -4.43
C ASP A 496 -14.86 -29.54 -3.23
N TRP A 497 -15.44 -28.39 -2.86
CA TRP A 497 -14.97 -27.56 -1.75
C TRP A 497 -15.80 -27.81 -0.50
N ASN A 498 -15.14 -28.04 0.64
CA ASN A 498 -15.80 -28.25 1.91
C ASN A 498 -14.92 -27.80 3.09
N PRO A 499 -15.48 -27.66 4.32
CA PRO A 499 -14.74 -27.28 5.52
C PRO A 499 -13.42 -28.02 5.78
N SER A 500 -13.32 -29.31 5.44
CA SER A 500 -12.12 -30.10 5.72
C SER A 500 -10.98 -29.81 4.76
N ASN A 501 -11.23 -29.76 3.45
CA ASN A 501 -10.18 -29.63 2.42
C ASN A 501 -9.82 -28.17 2.07
N THR A 502 -10.68 -27.19 2.36
CA THR A 502 -10.43 -25.79 1.95
C THR A 502 -9.52 -25.05 2.93
N ARG A 503 -8.41 -24.49 2.42
CA ARG A 503 -7.52 -23.54 3.11
C ARG A 503 -7.28 -22.31 2.23
N PHE A 504 -6.81 -21.23 2.86
CA PHE A 504 -6.35 -20.01 2.19
C PHE A 504 -5.03 -19.60 2.83
N ALA A 505 -4.02 -19.26 2.02
CA ALA A 505 -2.74 -18.69 2.46
C ALA A 505 -2.00 -18.15 1.22
N ASP A 506 -1.24 -17.06 1.36
CA ASP A 506 -0.35 -16.60 0.28
C ASP A 506 0.85 -17.56 0.17
N LEU A 507 1.06 -18.19 -0.99
CA LEU A 507 2.18 -19.10 -1.23
C LEU A 507 3.23 -18.56 -2.20
N ASP A 508 3.00 -17.42 -2.87
CA ASP A 508 3.92 -16.86 -3.88
C ASP A 508 4.43 -15.44 -3.58
N GLY A 509 3.83 -14.77 -2.60
CA GLY A 509 4.30 -13.52 -1.98
C GLY A 509 3.73 -12.26 -2.62
N ASP A 510 2.60 -12.35 -3.32
CA ASP A 510 1.98 -11.21 -4.01
C ASP A 510 1.04 -10.37 -3.13
N GLY A 511 0.82 -10.78 -1.88
CA GLY A 511 0.00 -10.11 -0.88
C GLY A 511 -1.46 -10.57 -0.83
N LYS A 512 -1.82 -11.62 -1.59
CA LYS A 512 -3.18 -12.19 -1.63
C LYS A 512 -3.16 -13.68 -1.29
N ALA A 513 -4.14 -14.13 -0.53
CA ALA A 513 -4.22 -15.54 -0.17
C ALA A 513 -4.67 -16.41 -1.36
N ASP A 514 -3.89 -17.45 -1.66
CA ASP A 514 -4.22 -18.48 -2.63
C ASP A 514 -5.30 -19.43 -2.10
N LEU A 515 -6.12 -19.97 -3.00
CA LEU A 515 -7.07 -21.03 -2.67
C LEU A 515 -6.34 -22.38 -2.68
N ILE A 516 -6.36 -23.10 -1.56
CA ILE A 516 -5.63 -24.36 -1.38
C ILE A 516 -6.62 -25.50 -1.08
N HIS A 517 -6.53 -26.56 -1.89
CA HIS A 517 -7.22 -27.83 -1.69
C HIS A 517 -6.28 -28.85 -1.02
N VAL A 518 -6.60 -29.22 0.22
CA VAL A 518 -5.91 -30.25 1.00
C VAL A 518 -6.61 -31.61 0.80
N GLY A 519 -6.11 -32.41 -0.14
CA GLY A 519 -6.71 -33.69 -0.49
C GLY A 519 -6.45 -34.79 0.55
N THR A 520 -7.42 -35.70 0.75
CA THR A 520 -7.26 -36.89 1.61
C THR A 520 -6.44 -38.00 0.95
N ASN A 521 -5.90 -37.75 -0.24
CA ASN A 521 -5.07 -38.65 -1.05
C ASN A 521 -3.58 -38.35 -0.92
N GLY A 522 -3.16 -37.47 0.00
CA GLY A 522 -1.77 -37.06 0.16
C GLY A 522 -1.34 -35.88 -0.72
N ILE A 523 -2.25 -35.29 -1.49
CA ILE A 523 -1.94 -34.22 -2.46
C ILE A 523 -2.49 -32.87 -2.00
N LEU A 524 -1.62 -31.86 -2.00
CA LEU A 524 -1.97 -30.45 -1.86
C LEU A 524 -2.02 -29.80 -3.25
N THR A 525 -3.08 -29.05 -3.55
CA THR A 525 -3.22 -28.31 -4.80
C THR A 525 -3.57 -26.85 -4.52
N ALA A 526 -2.71 -25.92 -4.91
CA ALA A 526 -2.94 -24.48 -4.77
C ALA A 526 -3.35 -23.84 -6.10
N TYR A 527 -4.16 -22.80 -6.01
CA TYR A 527 -4.71 -22.05 -7.15
C TYR A 527 -4.37 -20.56 -6.95
N PRO A 528 -3.40 -20.02 -7.72
CA PRO A 528 -2.89 -18.65 -7.55
C PRO A 528 -3.98 -17.57 -7.55
N ASN A 529 -3.92 -16.60 -6.64
CA ASN A 529 -4.93 -15.53 -6.55
C ASN A 529 -4.72 -14.42 -7.60
N ILE A 530 -5.42 -14.49 -8.72
CA ILE A 530 -5.37 -13.45 -9.77
C ILE A 530 -6.34 -12.31 -9.47
N ASP A 531 -7.59 -12.64 -9.15
CA ASP A 531 -8.65 -11.74 -8.67
C ASP A 531 -9.74 -12.62 -8.00
N GLY A 532 -9.37 -13.31 -6.92
CA GLY A 532 -10.13 -14.39 -6.28
C GLY A 532 -11.49 -13.93 -5.74
N ILE A 533 -11.58 -12.69 -5.25
CA ILE A 533 -12.83 -12.04 -4.81
C ILE A 533 -13.86 -11.85 -5.95
N ASN A 534 -13.42 -11.90 -7.20
CA ASN A 534 -14.27 -11.92 -8.40
C ASN A 534 -14.28 -13.30 -9.09
N TYR A 535 -13.93 -14.38 -8.36
CA TYR A 535 -13.89 -15.78 -8.81
C TYR A 535 -12.89 -16.04 -9.96
N ASN A 536 -11.76 -15.34 -9.97
CA ASN A 536 -10.70 -15.50 -10.96
C ASN A 536 -9.42 -16.06 -10.34
N TRP A 537 -9.23 -17.38 -10.46
CA TRP A 537 -8.07 -18.11 -9.93
C TRP A 537 -7.15 -18.61 -11.06
N GLY A 538 -5.87 -18.74 -10.74
CA GLY A 538 -4.87 -19.37 -11.60
C GLY A 538 -5.11 -20.86 -11.79
N GLY A 539 -4.46 -21.44 -12.81
CA GLY A 539 -4.48 -22.89 -13.01
C GLY A 539 -3.84 -23.62 -11.84
N GLY A 540 -4.56 -24.59 -11.27
CA GLY A 540 -4.14 -25.34 -10.07
C GLY A 540 -2.80 -26.06 -10.25
N ARG A 541 -1.92 -25.93 -9.25
CA ARG A 541 -0.58 -26.52 -9.19
C ARG A 541 -0.50 -27.50 -8.03
N THR A 542 0.13 -28.66 -8.22
CA THR A 542 0.52 -29.51 -7.08
C THR A 542 1.57 -28.78 -6.27
N VAL A 543 1.33 -28.60 -4.97
CA VAL A 543 2.26 -27.96 -4.02
C VAL A 543 2.67 -28.90 -2.88
N GLY A 544 2.21 -30.15 -2.90
CA GLY A 544 2.54 -31.14 -1.89
C GLY A 544 2.11 -32.54 -2.33
N GLU A 545 2.99 -33.51 -2.13
CA GLU A 545 2.71 -34.95 -2.24
C GLU A 545 3.33 -35.65 -1.02
N GLY A 546 2.65 -36.67 -0.47
CA GLY A 546 3.11 -37.41 0.72
C GLY A 546 1.98 -37.72 1.69
N ASP A 547 2.24 -37.58 3.00
CA ASP A 547 1.22 -37.71 4.05
C ASP A 547 0.62 -36.34 4.39
N TRP A 548 -0.04 -35.72 3.41
CA TRP A 548 -0.74 -34.44 3.58
C TRP A 548 -2.25 -34.66 3.58
N ASN A 549 -2.93 -34.19 4.62
CA ASN A 549 -4.37 -34.35 4.77
C ASN A 549 -4.99 -33.24 5.66
N PRO A 550 -6.33 -33.06 5.65
CA PRO A 550 -7.03 -32.05 6.45
C PRO A 550 -6.72 -32.01 7.95
N SER A 551 -6.26 -33.11 8.55
CA SER A 551 -6.03 -33.25 9.99
C SER A 551 -4.58 -33.02 10.43
N ASN A 552 -3.63 -32.89 9.49
CA ASN A 552 -2.22 -32.60 9.78
C ASN A 552 -1.64 -31.40 9.03
N THR A 553 -2.39 -30.70 8.17
CA THR A 553 -1.87 -29.61 7.33
C THR A 553 -2.34 -28.22 7.81
N GLN A 554 -1.39 -27.33 8.10
CA GLN A 554 -1.60 -25.89 8.33
C GLN A 554 -0.60 -25.05 7.50
N PHE A 555 -0.84 -23.75 7.41
CA PHE A 555 -0.01 -22.77 6.72
C PHE A 555 0.14 -21.52 7.60
N ALA A 556 1.33 -20.93 7.64
CA ALA A 556 1.63 -19.70 8.39
C ALA A 556 2.97 -19.12 7.93
N ASP A 557 3.13 -17.80 7.77
CA ASP A 557 4.48 -17.23 7.67
C ASP A 557 5.14 -17.36 9.06
N LEU A 558 6.24 -18.11 9.18
CA LEU A 558 6.97 -18.29 10.44
C LEU A 558 8.34 -17.60 10.42
N ASN A 559 8.69 -16.91 9.34
CA ASN A 559 10.06 -16.52 9.01
C ASN A 559 10.21 -15.04 8.55
N ASP A 560 9.11 -14.39 8.18
CA ASP A 560 9.01 -13.04 7.61
C ASP A 560 9.70 -12.86 6.23
N ASP A 561 9.43 -13.78 5.31
CA ASP A 561 9.70 -13.61 3.87
C ASP A 561 8.46 -13.14 3.08
N GLY A 562 7.28 -13.11 3.70
CA GLY A 562 6.02 -12.67 3.10
C GLY A 562 5.17 -13.80 2.51
N LYS A 563 5.60 -15.06 2.63
CA LYS A 563 4.85 -16.23 2.18
C LYS A 563 4.55 -17.16 3.35
N ALA A 564 3.45 -17.90 3.26
CA ALA A 564 3.13 -18.90 4.26
C ALA A 564 4.00 -20.17 4.11
N ASP A 565 4.71 -20.50 5.18
CA ASP A 565 5.39 -21.79 5.38
C ASP A 565 4.35 -22.92 5.55
N LEU A 566 4.72 -24.12 5.10
CA LEU A 566 3.89 -25.32 5.25
C LEU A 566 4.18 -25.98 6.61
N VAL A 567 3.14 -26.24 7.39
CA VAL A 567 3.25 -26.87 8.72
C VAL A 567 2.57 -28.23 8.74
N HIS A 568 3.35 -29.29 8.98
CA HIS A 568 2.87 -30.62 9.33
C HIS A 568 2.67 -30.75 10.84
N VAL A 569 1.49 -31.25 11.24
CA VAL A 569 1.08 -31.46 12.63
C VAL A 569 1.03 -32.96 12.92
N GLY A 570 2.08 -33.50 13.54
CA GLY A 570 2.22 -34.92 13.82
C GLY A 570 1.28 -35.43 14.92
N THR A 571 0.78 -36.65 14.78
CA THR A 571 -0.11 -37.31 15.77
C THR A 571 0.58 -37.63 17.12
N ASN A 572 1.87 -37.33 17.22
CA ASN A 572 2.71 -37.41 18.42
C ASN A 572 2.88 -36.04 19.11
N GLY A 573 2.18 -34.99 18.66
CA GLY A 573 2.29 -33.64 19.20
C GLY A 573 3.55 -32.89 18.75
N VAL A 574 4.22 -33.34 17.69
CA VAL A 574 5.37 -32.64 17.09
C VAL A 574 4.90 -31.84 15.87
N LEU A 575 5.23 -30.54 15.86
CA LEU A 575 5.04 -29.64 14.75
C LEU A 575 6.30 -29.61 13.89
N THR A 576 6.16 -29.70 12.57
CA THR A 576 7.26 -29.62 11.60
C THR A 576 6.96 -28.56 10.56
N GLY A 577 7.76 -27.48 10.54
CA GLY A 577 7.65 -26.39 9.58
C GLY A 577 8.58 -26.59 8.37
N TYR A 578 8.13 -26.20 7.19
CA TYR A 578 8.84 -26.32 5.91
C TYR A 578 8.90 -24.93 5.24
N PRO A 579 10.08 -24.28 5.19
CA PRO A 579 10.22 -22.92 4.68
C PRO A 579 9.72 -22.74 3.23
N ASN A 580 8.99 -21.66 2.93
CA ASN A 580 8.46 -21.37 1.60
C ASN A 580 9.51 -20.71 0.68
N VAL A 581 10.35 -21.53 0.04
CA VAL A 581 11.32 -21.03 -0.95
C VAL A 581 10.58 -20.60 -2.23
N ASP A 582 9.82 -21.52 -2.83
CA ASP A 582 8.92 -21.29 -3.97
C ASP A 582 7.82 -22.38 -3.94
N GLY A 583 7.04 -22.38 -2.85
CA GLY A 583 6.07 -23.42 -2.50
C GLY A 583 4.94 -23.56 -3.51
N ILE A 584 4.52 -22.47 -4.15
CA ILE A 584 3.55 -22.48 -5.25
C ILE A 584 4.01 -23.31 -6.46
N ASN A 585 5.33 -23.50 -6.62
CA ASN A 585 5.96 -24.37 -7.62
C ASN A 585 6.56 -25.65 -7.01
N TYR A 586 6.08 -26.05 -5.83
CA TYR A 586 6.47 -27.26 -5.08
C TYR A 586 7.93 -27.28 -4.58
N ASN A 587 8.54 -26.11 -4.36
CA ASN A 587 9.89 -25.98 -3.83
C ASN A 587 9.86 -25.53 -2.35
N TRP A 588 9.85 -26.50 -1.44
CA TRP A 588 9.89 -26.29 0.01
C TRP A 588 11.29 -26.49 0.59
N GLY A 589 11.63 -25.72 1.62
CA GLY A 589 12.83 -25.92 2.43
C GLY A 589 12.79 -27.22 3.22
N GLY A 590 13.96 -27.71 3.62
CA GLY A 590 14.08 -28.90 4.47
C GLY A 590 13.36 -28.70 5.80
N GLY A 591 12.43 -29.62 6.11
CA GLY A 591 11.56 -29.54 7.28
C GLY A 591 12.30 -29.55 8.62
N ARG A 592 11.83 -28.72 9.56
CA ARG A 592 12.43 -28.49 10.88
C ARG A 592 11.37 -28.73 11.96
N THR A 593 11.75 -29.33 13.09
CA THR A 593 10.88 -29.32 14.28
C THR A 593 10.68 -27.86 14.71
N ILE A 594 9.43 -27.42 14.82
CA ILE A 594 9.07 -26.07 15.29
C ILE A 594 8.29 -26.11 16.61
N GLY A 595 7.94 -27.30 17.12
CA GLY A 595 7.20 -27.44 18.37
C GLY A 595 7.09 -28.88 18.82
N GLU A 596 7.13 -29.11 20.13
CA GLU A 596 6.88 -30.40 20.77
C GLU A 596 5.93 -30.17 21.96
N GLY A 597 5.07 -31.14 22.26
CA GLY A 597 4.06 -31.00 23.32
C GLY A 597 2.79 -31.78 23.00
N ASP A 598 1.63 -31.21 23.35
CA ASP A 598 0.30 -31.72 23.00
C ASP A 598 -0.34 -30.81 21.93
N TRP A 599 0.33 -30.71 20.78
CA TRP A 599 -0.08 -29.89 19.65
C TRP A 599 -0.89 -30.69 18.63
N ASN A 600 -2.01 -30.15 18.17
CA ASN A 600 -2.87 -30.77 17.16
C ASN A 600 -3.65 -29.71 16.37
N THR A 601 -4.20 -30.06 15.21
CA THR A 601 -4.97 -29.13 14.34
C THR A 601 -6.25 -28.59 14.96
N VAL A 602 -6.65 -29.07 16.14
CA VAL A 602 -7.82 -28.57 16.88
C VAL A 602 -7.39 -27.49 17.88
N ASN A 603 -6.31 -27.67 18.66
CA ASN A 603 -5.85 -26.69 19.65
C ASN A 603 -4.78 -25.70 19.16
N THR A 604 -3.99 -26.03 18.13
CA THR A 604 -3.01 -25.10 17.52
C THR A 604 -3.71 -24.04 16.67
N ARG A 605 -3.26 -22.79 16.78
CA ARG A 605 -3.42 -21.74 15.77
C ARG A 605 -2.06 -21.10 15.51
N PHE A 606 -1.92 -20.48 14.34
CA PHE A 606 -0.86 -19.55 14.02
C PHE A 606 -1.50 -18.20 13.66
N ALA A 607 -1.02 -17.12 14.26
CA ALA A 607 -1.45 -15.75 13.94
C ALA A 607 -0.44 -14.75 14.52
N ASP A 608 -0.16 -13.67 13.81
CA ASP A 608 0.69 -12.56 14.27
C ASP A 608 -0.06 -11.69 15.30
N LEU A 609 0.24 -11.79 16.59
CA LEU A 609 -0.51 -11.07 17.64
C LEU A 609 0.14 -9.76 18.09
N ASP A 610 1.37 -9.47 17.70
CA ASP A 610 2.09 -8.25 18.11
C ASP A 610 2.42 -7.30 16.94
N GLY A 611 2.33 -7.78 15.70
CA GLY A 611 2.47 -7.03 14.46
C GLY A 611 3.84 -7.18 13.80
N ASP A 612 4.80 -7.85 14.44
CA ASP A 612 6.13 -8.16 13.88
C ASP A 612 6.01 -8.99 12.59
N GLY A 613 4.95 -9.78 12.46
CA GLY A 613 4.53 -10.48 11.26
C GLY A 613 5.21 -11.79 10.93
N LYS A 614 5.99 -12.33 11.86
CA LYS A 614 6.07 -13.80 12.00
C LYS A 614 4.85 -14.26 12.79
N SER A 615 4.21 -15.35 12.37
CA SER A 615 3.01 -15.87 13.04
C SER A 615 3.36 -16.49 14.39
N ASP A 616 2.72 -16.03 15.47
CA ASP A 616 2.86 -16.62 16.80
C ASP A 616 2.23 -18.01 16.88
N LEU A 617 2.85 -18.90 17.66
CA LEU A 617 2.26 -20.19 17.98
C LEU A 617 1.28 -20.03 19.14
N ILE A 618 0.02 -20.39 18.93
CA ILE A 618 -1.06 -20.18 19.90
C ILE A 618 -1.70 -21.53 20.26
N HIS A 619 -1.79 -21.80 21.56
CA HIS A 619 -2.55 -22.90 22.14
C HIS A 619 -3.93 -22.40 22.59
N VAL A 620 -4.98 -23.00 22.02
CA VAL A 620 -6.38 -22.77 22.40
C VAL A 620 -6.79 -23.85 23.40
N GLY A 621 -6.78 -23.54 24.69
CA GLY A 621 -7.11 -24.48 25.77
C GLY A 621 -8.60 -24.82 25.83
N THR A 622 -8.92 -26.04 26.26
CA THR A 622 -10.31 -26.47 26.55
C THR A 622 -10.82 -26.03 27.93
N ASP A 623 -9.95 -25.41 28.72
CA ASP A 623 -10.21 -24.82 30.04
C ASP A 623 -10.65 -23.35 29.98
N GLY A 624 -10.71 -22.77 28.77
CA GLY A 624 -11.03 -21.37 28.54
C GLY A 624 -9.81 -20.44 28.46
N VAL A 625 -8.58 -20.98 28.48
CA VAL A 625 -7.34 -20.19 28.42
C VAL A 625 -6.75 -20.20 27.00
N LEU A 626 -6.35 -19.03 26.51
CA LEU A 626 -5.54 -18.87 25.30
C LEU A 626 -4.10 -18.55 25.71
N THR A 627 -3.14 -19.33 25.20
CA THR A 627 -1.70 -19.14 25.49
C THR A 627 -0.94 -18.95 24.19
N ALA A 628 -0.29 -17.80 24.00
CA ALA A 628 0.55 -17.51 22.85
C ALA A 628 2.04 -17.62 23.22
N TYR A 629 2.85 -17.90 22.20
CA TYR A 629 4.30 -18.03 22.26
C TYR A 629 4.87 -17.11 21.17
N PRO A 630 5.46 -15.94 21.52
CA PRO A 630 5.94 -14.96 20.54
C PRO A 630 6.93 -15.58 19.54
N ASN A 631 6.81 -15.28 18.25
CA ASN A 631 7.70 -15.81 17.23
C ASN A 631 9.04 -15.04 17.15
N LEU A 632 10.11 -15.59 17.75
CA LEU A 632 11.44 -14.96 17.74
C LEU A 632 12.31 -15.47 16.58
N ASP A 633 12.26 -16.78 16.31
CA ASP A 633 12.72 -17.46 15.08
C ASP A 633 12.08 -18.87 15.10
N GLY A 634 10.75 -18.89 15.01
CA GLY A 634 9.90 -20.06 15.24
C GLY A 634 10.13 -21.19 14.24
N ILE A 635 10.52 -20.85 13.00
CA ILE A 635 10.95 -21.82 11.98
C ILE A 635 12.22 -22.60 12.40
N ASN A 636 13.00 -22.07 13.36
CA ASN A 636 14.13 -22.75 14.02
C ASN A 636 13.83 -23.13 15.49
N TYR A 637 12.55 -23.25 15.86
CA TYR A 637 12.06 -23.61 17.21
C TYR A 637 12.38 -22.58 18.31
N ASN A 638 12.73 -21.34 17.95
CA ASN A 638 12.99 -20.27 18.90
C ASN A 638 11.72 -19.45 19.17
N TRP A 639 11.00 -19.81 20.23
CA TRP A 639 9.80 -19.11 20.68
C TRP A 639 10.05 -18.32 21.97
N GLY A 640 9.38 -17.18 22.10
CA GLY A 640 9.34 -16.40 23.33
C GLY A 640 8.61 -17.12 24.47
N SER A 641 8.84 -16.65 25.69
CA SER A 641 8.16 -17.13 26.89
C SER A 641 6.63 -17.11 26.73
N ALA A 642 5.99 -18.23 27.07
CA ALA A 642 4.55 -18.41 26.99
C ALA A 642 3.77 -17.31 27.74
N ARG A 643 2.70 -16.82 27.12
CA ARG A 643 1.86 -15.72 27.63
C ARG A 643 0.39 -16.10 27.60
N THR A 644 -0.34 -15.87 28.69
CA THR A 644 -1.80 -15.90 28.63
C THR A 644 -2.29 -14.68 27.86
N VAL A 645 -2.92 -14.90 26.71
CA VAL A 645 -3.49 -13.84 25.86
C VAL A 645 -5.02 -13.77 25.95
N GLY A 646 -5.69 -14.78 26.51
CA GLY A 646 -7.15 -14.76 26.69
C GLY A 646 -7.61 -15.69 27.82
N THR A 647 -8.69 -15.30 28.51
CA THR A 647 -9.44 -16.17 29.42
C THR A 647 -10.94 -15.94 29.24
N GLY A 648 -11.78 -16.97 29.44
CA GLY A 648 -13.23 -16.86 29.29
C GLY A 648 -13.86 -18.10 28.65
N ALA A 649 -14.84 -17.90 27.76
CA ALA A 649 -15.59 -18.95 27.08
C ALA A 649 -14.87 -19.49 25.81
N TRP A 650 -13.56 -19.29 25.71
CA TRP A 650 -12.74 -19.69 24.57
C TRP A 650 -12.58 -21.21 24.50
N SER A 651 -12.47 -21.75 23.29
CA SER A 651 -12.28 -23.18 23.08
C SER A 651 -11.81 -23.47 21.65
N PRO A 652 -11.23 -24.65 21.41
CA PRO A 652 -10.89 -25.13 20.07
C PRO A 652 -12.01 -25.11 19.03
N GLY A 653 -13.29 -25.00 19.44
CA GLY A 653 -14.47 -25.02 18.58
C GLY A 653 -15.11 -23.66 18.27
N ASN A 654 -14.68 -22.58 18.92
CA ASN A 654 -15.24 -21.23 18.73
C ASN A 654 -14.19 -20.10 18.60
N THR A 655 -12.91 -20.37 18.87
CA THR A 655 -11.81 -19.40 18.71
C THR A 655 -11.17 -19.49 17.33
N ILE A 656 -11.08 -18.34 16.65
CA ILE A 656 -10.30 -18.11 15.42
C ILE A 656 -9.61 -16.74 15.48
N PHE A 657 -8.53 -16.57 14.71
CA PHE A 657 -7.78 -15.33 14.55
C PHE A 657 -7.70 -14.97 13.05
N GLY A 658 -7.41 -13.70 12.74
CA GLY A 658 -7.14 -13.22 11.38
C GLY A 658 -7.52 -11.77 11.17
#